data_AF-M2X575-F1
#
_entry.id   AF-M2X575-F1
#
_cell.length_a   1.000
_cell.length_b   1.000
_cell.length_c   1.000
_cell.angle_alpha   90.00
_cell.angle_beta   90.00
_cell.angle_gamma   90.00
#
_symmetry.space_group_name_H-M   'P 1'
#
loop_
_entity.id
_entity.type
_entity.pdbx_description
1 polymer ?
#
loop_
_entity_poly.entity_id
_entity_poly.type
_entity_poly.pdbx_seq_one_letter_code
_entity_poly.pdbx_strand_id
1 'polypeptide(L)'
;MSQEDAQSLGHCTLERVLKKASSLVKEQKLEECKTVLEEALLNSSRNPSELFDQKEVVALRERLTGCYLMLIATGRQNARTKEDTQKQISEQIAFLHSQFGSTIRLQELQGWKEILGERYESALRCFEQISSAPKSLLSSIGSATAKFYKGDIQDSLESFGSIVRRWRRCESAWLGIARCYLEKGDHKKAQMALSKTIEFAKQKSTGFSSFFSYEAQLSIAYIAFGQGTKEGVEAGLSILKELYRDNTNDAQNDPRVVNRLAEYLFYRKEYKRASALLCKLNLTQTIFPRAKGESLFQLARLAHVSGELAEAENFYTQALLEDGYGLPQARLALANLYLSREDFQAAADCLERVISQRPECLEAKATLGIILTLFEMKNLDTTIGQEEKLTKYELRRARREKAISLLTEFVDATITPDILALVCLAYLFEENKPERACLLLEDSLRLFDEQPNIIIARNSPSVKIRLQNNIASLLTRIGRYSEAEKVLSTIFNIYTDLSSGDYDEDVFLQNIQKYNEIPILLLYNQALVWELEGKMVLARTLYSHIISVYGEYPDALFRLGYLSYANDDFVAAKEFYERGAKFKPKLASHLLATLARSQGDYHKYQSLLEQALQSRQFNETREALDDDYSFVRLCNFYIDCLQVVDERRQRKFMDKCLELLQRVLSHYPYNAFAANAFGIYVSLREMYSDAREIFHGLVGTPAAEMAKLNLAHIQVHLARNLLHSSGERQIVRNAAADTALSSAIKLYEDSLLQTRNEETRCEMMLYLSLANFEKAHFSEACRLLTRLLHRMPMYLPLWFNWALTLEECGLRRINEVGEKQKIASVSENASSLNGVHNARKAAAEFGRAYRIFQVLSRRKLSADGEGIVRQTHSSRLADAHHTFAKAKRATSNVLLANAEKEYVEQTERYQERQRILQEKLAQEEKERLEREQRRKEELAALEERELKFQESLKEKEEHKRTAERETVSRKRRRKVLKEQLEETSDFSEKEGTSPTQMQVMEEIFGD
;
A
#
# COMPACT_ATOMS: atom_id res chain seq x y z
N MET A 1 23.90 -80.57 16.75
CA MET A 1 22.74 -81.47 16.86
C MET A 1 23.21 -82.88 16.56
N SER A 2 23.33 -83.71 17.60
CA SER A 2 23.70 -85.13 17.49
C SER A 2 22.50 -85.96 17.04
N GLN A 3 22.80 -87.07 16.35
CA GLN A 3 21.83 -87.99 15.73
C GLN A 3 20.87 -88.71 16.71
N GLU A 4 20.94 -88.44 18.01
CA GLU A 4 20.04 -89.03 19.01
C GLU A 4 18.72 -88.26 19.21
N ASP A 5 18.63 -86.99 18.77
CA ASP A 5 17.37 -86.24 18.83
C ASP A 5 16.36 -86.62 17.72
N ALA A 6 16.82 -87.34 16.68
CA ALA A 6 16.02 -87.69 15.50
C ALA A 6 15.06 -88.89 15.72
N GLN A 7 15.25 -89.70 16.77
CA GLN A 7 14.44 -90.91 17.00
C GLN A 7 13.34 -90.76 18.08
N SER A 8 13.16 -89.57 18.68
CA SER A 8 12.05 -89.30 19.61
C SER A 8 10.77 -88.76 18.93
N LEU A 9 10.79 -88.61 17.60
CA LEU A 9 9.70 -88.03 16.79
C LEU A 9 8.65 -89.05 16.30
N GLY A 10 8.69 -90.29 16.80
CA GLY A 10 7.85 -91.40 16.33
C GLY A 10 6.34 -91.29 16.61
N HIS A 11 5.89 -90.42 17.52
CA HIS A 11 4.46 -90.09 17.69
C HIS A 11 4.32 -88.67 18.25
N CYS A 12 4.54 -87.65 17.42
CA CYS A 12 4.27 -86.27 17.81
C CYS A 12 2.80 -85.94 17.52
N THR A 13 1.94 -86.06 18.53
CA THR A 13 0.54 -85.66 18.41
C THR A 13 0.43 -84.16 18.15
N LEU A 14 -0.57 -83.73 17.37
CA LEU A 14 -0.85 -82.32 17.05
C LEU A 14 -0.80 -81.43 18.29
N GLU A 15 -1.35 -81.96 19.39
CA GLU A 15 -1.42 -81.30 20.68
C GLU A 15 -0.03 -80.90 21.20
N ARG A 16 1.02 -81.70 20.98
CA ARG A 16 2.39 -81.41 21.42
C ARG A 16 3.02 -80.29 20.60
N VAL A 17 2.80 -80.29 19.28
CA VAL A 17 3.26 -79.22 18.37
C VAL A 17 2.56 -77.90 18.71
N LEU A 18 1.24 -77.92 18.89
CA LEU A 18 0.45 -76.74 19.24
C LEU A 18 0.77 -76.20 20.64
N LYS A 19 1.06 -77.08 21.62
CA LYS A 19 1.55 -76.68 22.95
C LYS A 19 2.94 -76.04 22.86
N LYS A 20 3.87 -76.63 22.09
CA LYS A 20 5.21 -76.06 21.88
C LYS A 20 5.14 -74.69 21.18
N ALA A 21 4.37 -74.58 20.09
CA ALA A 21 4.13 -73.32 19.41
C ALA A 21 3.51 -72.27 20.36
N SER A 22 2.54 -72.65 21.18
CA SER A 22 1.94 -71.74 22.16
C SER A 22 2.89 -71.33 23.29
N SER A 23 3.86 -72.18 23.68
CA SER A 23 4.94 -71.81 24.60
C SER A 23 5.90 -70.82 23.95
N LEU A 24 6.35 -71.10 22.72
CA LEU A 24 7.25 -70.23 21.97
C LEU A 24 6.65 -68.84 21.72
N VAL A 25 5.35 -68.76 21.43
CA VAL A 25 4.62 -67.47 21.35
C VAL A 25 4.61 -66.76 22.71
N LYS A 26 4.38 -67.47 23.83
CA LYS A 26 4.44 -66.87 25.18
C LYS A 26 5.84 -66.37 25.55
N GLU A 27 6.88 -67.03 25.04
CA GLU A 27 8.30 -66.68 25.19
C GLU A 27 8.78 -65.63 24.16
N GLN A 28 7.89 -65.11 23.30
CA GLN A 28 8.19 -64.19 22.19
C GLN A 28 9.17 -64.71 21.12
N LYS A 29 9.41 -66.01 21.04
CA LYS A 29 10.27 -66.63 20.03
C LYS A 29 9.48 -66.94 18.76
N LEU A 30 9.04 -65.89 18.07
CA LEU A 30 8.12 -66.00 16.93
C LEU A 30 8.73 -66.67 15.70
N GLU A 31 10.03 -66.49 15.44
CA GLU A 31 10.73 -67.17 14.34
C GLU A 31 10.96 -68.66 14.62
N GLU A 32 11.28 -69.02 15.86
CA GLU A 32 11.31 -70.43 16.30
C GLU A 32 9.90 -71.03 16.26
N CYS A 33 8.86 -70.26 16.57
CA CYS A 33 7.48 -70.71 16.45
C CYS A 33 7.07 -70.93 14.98
N LYS A 34 7.47 -70.03 14.08
CA LYS A 34 7.22 -70.14 12.64
C LYS A 34 7.86 -71.42 12.10
N THR A 35 9.15 -71.62 12.33
CA THR A 35 9.89 -72.79 11.85
C THR A 35 9.29 -74.11 12.36
N VAL A 36 8.93 -74.19 13.65
CA VAL A 36 8.26 -75.36 14.22
C VAL A 36 6.90 -75.65 13.56
N LEU A 37 6.14 -74.61 13.19
CA LEU A 37 4.85 -74.77 12.51
C LEU A 37 5.00 -75.09 11.01
N GLU A 38 6.00 -74.55 10.33
CA GLU A 38 6.34 -74.87 8.94
C GLU A 38 6.83 -76.31 8.79
N GLU A 39 7.71 -76.77 9.69
CA GLU A 39 8.20 -78.15 9.72
C GLU A 39 7.08 -79.16 9.99
N ALA A 40 6.18 -78.85 10.91
CA ALA A 40 5.01 -79.68 11.19
C ALA A 40 4.08 -79.79 9.97
N LEU A 41 3.89 -78.70 9.23
CA LEU A 41 3.09 -78.67 8.00
C LEU A 41 3.76 -79.40 6.84
N LEU A 42 5.09 -79.33 6.74
CA LEU A 42 5.86 -80.05 5.73
C LEU A 42 5.80 -81.57 5.99
N ASN A 43 5.93 -81.99 7.25
CA ASN A 43 5.86 -83.39 7.64
C ASN A 43 4.44 -83.97 7.45
N SER A 44 3.38 -83.18 7.67
CA SER A 44 2.01 -83.60 7.37
C SER A 44 1.75 -83.79 5.86
N SER A 45 2.43 -83.04 5.01
CA SER A 45 2.31 -83.17 3.55
C SER A 45 3.01 -84.39 2.97
N ARG A 46 4.04 -84.92 3.66
CA ARG A 46 4.84 -86.07 3.23
C ARG A 46 4.20 -87.42 3.59
N ASN A 47 3.44 -87.49 4.69
CA ASN A 47 2.80 -88.73 5.18
C ASN A 47 1.30 -88.49 5.50
N PRO A 48 0.40 -88.53 4.49
CA PRO A 48 -1.00 -88.10 4.64
C PRO A 48 -1.91 -89.02 5.48
N SER A 49 -1.53 -90.28 5.71
CA SER A 49 -2.41 -91.31 6.28
C SER A 49 -2.11 -91.71 7.74
N GLU A 50 -1.03 -91.22 8.35
CA GLU A 50 -0.58 -91.72 9.67
C GLU A 50 -0.39 -90.63 10.75
N LEU A 51 -0.40 -89.33 10.41
CA LEU A 51 0.07 -88.29 11.34
C LEU A 51 -0.95 -87.21 11.72
N PHE A 52 -1.79 -86.72 10.79
CA PHE A 52 -2.76 -85.65 11.09
C PHE A 52 -4.03 -85.76 10.25
N ASP A 53 -5.19 -85.55 10.87
CA ASP A 53 -6.47 -85.41 10.16
C ASP A 53 -6.58 -84.07 9.41
N GLN A 54 -7.43 -83.98 8.38
CA GLN A 54 -7.65 -82.72 7.64
C GLN A 54 -8.00 -81.52 8.54
N LYS A 55 -8.73 -81.75 9.64
CA LYS A 55 -9.06 -80.70 10.63
C LYS A 55 -7.83 -80.21 11.41
N GLU A 56 -6.85 -81.07 11.62
CA GLU A 56 -5.62 -80.77 12.36
C GLU A 56 -4.63 -79.96 11.50
N VAL A 57 -4.55 -80.27 10.20
CA VAL A 57 -3.80 -79.48 9.22
C VAL A 57 -4.34 -78.04 9.11
N VAL A 58 -5.66 -77.87 9.19
CA VAL A 58 -6.31 -76.54 9.25
C VAL A 58 -5.88 -75.78 10.50
N ALA A 59 -5.93 -76.41 11.67
CA ALA A 59 -5.52 -75.77 12.92
C ALA A 59 -4.04 -75.34 12.90
N LEU A 60 -3.16 -76.14 12.28
CA LEU A 60 -1.74 -75.77 12.06
C LEU A 60 -1.62 -74.55 11.16
N ARG A 61 -2.32 -74.52 10.02
CA ARG A 61 -2.29 -73.39 9.07
C ARG A 61 -2.89 -72.11 9.65
N GLU A 62 -3.97 -72.19 10.42
CA GLU A 62 -4.54 -71.04 11.14
C GLU A 62 -3.55 -70.47 12.15
N ARG A 63 -2.82 -71.34 12.86
CA ARG A 63 -1.79 -70.93 13.84
C ARG A 63 -0.56 -70.34 13.17
N LEU A 64 -0.12 -70.92 12.06
CA LEU A 64 0.98 -70.42 11.23
C LEU A 64 0.64 -69.05 10.62
N THR A 65 -0.56 -68.90 10.06
CA THR A 65 -1.07 -67.63 9.54
C THR A 65 -1.12 -66.56 10.65
N GLY A 66 -1.62 -66.94 11.84
CA GLY A 66 -1.57 -66.07 13.01
C GLY A 66 -0.14 -65.69 13.43
N CYS A 67 0.80 -66.62 13.36
CA CYS A 67 2.23 -66.37 13.62
C CYS A 67 2.83 -65.38 12.63
N TYR A 68 2.53 -65.52 11.34
CA TYR A 68 2.95 -64.58 10.30
C TYR A 68 2.37 -63.19 10.50
N LEU A 69 1.07 -63.09 10.82
CA LEU A 69 0.44 -61.81 11.14
C LEU A 69 1.11 -61.14 12.36
N MET A 70 1.48 -61.92 13.38
CA MET A 70 2.21 -61.41 14.54
C MET A 70 3.65 -60.99 14.21
N LEU A 71 4.35 -61.71 13.33
CA LEU A 71 5.70 -61.34 12.89
C LEU A 71 5.71 -59.99 12.14
N ILE A 72 4.70 -59.75 11.31
CA ILE A 72 4.53 -58.45 10.63
C ILE A 72 4.11 -57.37 11.63
N ALA A 73 3.14 -57.65 12.50
CA ALA A 73 2.61 -56.66 13.45
C ALA A 73 3.61 -56.25 14.54
N THR A 74 4.54 -57.14 14.92
CA THR A 74 5.62 -56.84 15.86
C THR A 74 6.80 -56.12 15.21
N GLY A 75 6.79 -55.93 13.89
CA GLY A 75 7.87 -55.25 13.18
C GLY A 75 9.21 -55.98 13.32
N ARG A 76 9.22 -57.31 13.34
CA ARG A 76 10.47 -58.10 13.45
C ARG A 76 11.03 -58.54 12.09
N GLN A 77 10.49 -57.99 11.00
CA GLN A 77 10.82 -58.35 9.63
C GLN A 77 11.24 -57.13 8.79
N ASN A 78 12.33 -57.25 8.04
CA ASN A 78 12.77 -56.26 7.05
C ASN A 78 11.76 -56.10 5.91
N ALA A 79 11.83 -55.01 5.14
CA ALA A 79 10.89 -54.74 4.05
C ALA A 79 10.73 -55.90 3.04
N ARG A 80 11.85 -56.51 2.62
CA ARG A 80 11.83 -57.68 1.72
C ARG A 80 11.17 -58.91 2.36
N THR A 81 11.49 -59.21 3.61
CA THR A 81 10.90 -60.35 4.30
C THR A 81 9.44 -60.11 4.68
N LYS A 82 9.02 -58.85 4.83
CA LYS A 82 7.62 -58.46 5.03
C LYS A 82 6.78 -58.73 3.78
N GLU A 83 7.25 -58.37 2.59
CA GLU A 83 6.56 -58.69 1.33
C GLU A 83 6.40 -60.19 1.12
N ASP A 84 7.46 -60.96 1.36
CA ASP A 84 7.43 -62.43 1.26
C ASP A 84 6.48 -63.03 2.30
N THR A 85 6.46 -62.50 3.52
CA THR A 85 5.54 -62.96 4.58
C THR A 85 4.09 -62.57 4.28
N GLN A 86 3.83 -61.42 3.64
CA GLN A 86 2.50 -61.04 3.16
C GLN A 86 1.99 -61.94 2.03
N LYS A 87 2.89 -62.37 1.12
CA LYS A 87 2.58 -63.39 0.10
C LYS A 87 2.21 -64.72 0.77
N GLN A 88 3.03 -65.17 1.71
CA GLN A 88 2.75 -66.40 2.48
C GLN A 88 1.41 -66.34 3.23
N ILE A 89 1.08 -65.22 3.88
CA ILE A 89 -0.24 -65.03 4.52
C ILE A 89 -1.38 -65.15 3.49
N SER A 90 -1.21 -64.54 2.32
CA SER A 90 -2.21 -64.59 1.25
C SER A 90 -2.42 -65.99 0.72
N GLU A 91 -1.35 -66.76 0.53
CA GLU A 91 -1.38 -68.16 0.10
C GLU A 91 -2.07 -69.06 1.13
N GLN A 92 -1.73 -68.90 2.43
CA GLN A 92 -2.34 -69.68 3.50
C GLN A 92 -3.84 -69.38 3.66
N ILE A 93 -4.25 -68.10 3.56
CA ILE A 93 -5.66 -67.71 3.65
C ILE A 93 -6.45 -68.19 2.43
N ALA A 94 -5.89 -68.11 1.21
CA ALA A 94 -6.53 -68.63 0.01
C ALA A 94 -6.77 -70.14 0.08
N PHE A 95 -5.78 -70.89 0.60
CA PHE A 95 -5.91 -72.32 0.84
C PHE A 95 -7.02 -72.64 1.85
N LEU A 96 -7.03 -71.97 3.01
CA LEU A 96 -8.05 -72.16 4.04
C LEU A 96 -9.46 -71.85 3.54
N HIS A 97 -9.61 -70.81 2.71
CA HIS A 97 -10.89 -70.45 2.09
C HIS A 97 -11.39 -71.50 1.10
N SER A 98 -10.50 -72.12 0.32
CA SER A 98 -10.87 -73.13 -0.69
C SER A 98 -11.39 -74.45 -0.10
N GLN A 99 -10.95 -74.81 1.12
CA GLN A 99 -11.23 -76.13 1.71
C GLN A 99 -12.46 -76.14 2.63
N PHE A 100 -12.76 -75.06 3.35
CA PHE A 100 -13.79 -75.05 4.41
C PHE A 100 -14.79 -73.88 4.34
N GLY A 101 -14.73 -73.04 3.30
CA GLY A 101 -15.57 -71.84 3.20
C GLY A 101 -15.29 -70.81 4.32
N SER A 102 -16.25 -69.93 4.62
CA SER A 102 -16.08 -68.83 5.57
C SER A 102 -16.21 -69.29 7.03
N THR A 103 -15.13 -69.80 7.63
CA THR A 103 -15.06 -70.05 9.07
C THR A 103 -14.83 -68.75 9.85
N ILE A 104 -15.26 -68.69 11.12
CA ILE A 104 -15.07 -67.52 11.99
C ILE A 104 -13.57 -67.16 12.10
N ARG A 105 -12.70 -68.16 12.26
CA ARG A 105 -11.26 -67.95 12.41
C ARG A 105 -10.59 -67.46 11.13
N LEU A 106 -11.06 -67.93 9.97
CA LEU A 106 -10.62 -67.43 8.67
C LEU A 106 -11.02 -65.97 8.47
N GLN A 107 -12.25 -65.58 8.83
CA GLN A 107 -12.70 -64.18 8.75
C GLN A 107 -11.91 -63.28 9.69
N GLU A 108 -11.53 -63.75 10.89
CA GLU A 108 -10.62 -63.02 11.78
C GLU A 108 -9.25 -62.80 11.13
N LEU A 109 -8.62 -63.87 10.61
CA LEU A 109 -7.29 -63.79 9.99
C LEU A 109 -7.29 -62.91 8.72
N GLN A 110 -8.36 -63.00 7.92
CA GLN A 110 -8.55 -62.16 6.74
C GLN A 110 -8.77 -60.70 7.14
N GLY A 111 -9.57 -60.40 8.17
CA GLY A 111 -9.74 -59.04 8.68
C GLY A 111 -8.42 -58.42 9.15
N TRP A 112 -7.60 -59.17 9.89
CA TRP A 112 -6.27 -58.71 10.33
C TRP A 112 -5.28 -58.53 9.17
N LYS A 113 -5.34 -59.39 8.14
CA LYS A 113 -4.58 -59.20 6.90
C LYS A 113 -4.96 -57.90 6.19
N GLU A 114 -6.26 -57.62 6.02
CA GLU A 114 -6.74 -56.41 5.36
C GLU A 114 -6.38 -55.14 6.14
N ILE A 115 -6.34 -55.19 7.49
CA ILE A 115 -5.79 -54.07 8.31
C ILE A 115 -4.31 -53.82 7.97
N LEU A 116 -3.49 -54.87 7.89
CA LEU A 116 -2.06 -54.75 7.54
C LEU A 116 -1.82 -54.30 6.09
N GLY A 117 -2.80 -54.52 5.21
CA GLY A 117 -2.81 -54.04 3.83
C GLY A 117 -3.48 -52.67 3.64
N GLU A 118 -3.75 -51.94 4.71
CA GLU A 118 -4.38 -50.61 4.73
C GLU A 118 -5.79 -50.55 4.09
N ARG A 119 -6.49 -51.69 4.02
CA ARG A 119 -7.84 -51.83 3.44
C ARG A 119 -8.88 -51.94 4.55
N TYR A 120 -9.07 -50.85 5.29
CA TYR A 120 -9.84 -50.83 6.53
C TYR A 120 -11.33 -51.17 6.35
N GLU A 121 -11.96 -50.75 5.24
CA GLU A 121 -13.37 -51.07 4.97
C GLU A 121 -13.59 -52.55 4.62
N SER A 122 -12.63 -53.16 3.92
CA SER A 122 -12.63 -54.60 3.66
C SER A 122 -12.44 -55.38 4.96
N ALA A 123 -11.55 -54.91 5.85
CA ALA A 123 -11.35 -55.50 7.17
C ALA A 123 -12.62 -55.44 8.03
N LEU A 124 -13.32 -54.30 8.05
CA LEU A 124 -14.57 -54.14 8.82
C LEU A 124 -15.66 -55.10 8.34
N ARG A 125 -15.83 -55.23 7.01
CA ARG A 125 -16.77 -56.20 6.43
C ARG A 125 -16.46 -57.64 6.86
N CYS A 126 -15.18 -58.02 6.93
CA CYS A 126 -14.78 -59.34 7.43
C CYS A 126 -15.15 -59.55 8.90
N PHE A 127 -15.01 -58.53 9.76
CA PHE A 127 -15.38 -58.64 11.18
C PHE A 127 -16.89 -58.56 11.44
N GLU A 128 -17.66 -57.86 10.61
CA GLU A 128 -19.12 -57.74 10.71
C GLU A 128 -19.85 -59.02 10.31
N GLN A 129 -19.30 -59.79 9.37
CA GLN A 129 -19.85 -61.10 8.95
C GLN A 129 -19.87 -62.15 10.08
N ILE A 130 -19.21 -61.91 11.22
CA ILE A 130 -19.14 -62.79 12.40
C ILE A 130 -20.38 -62.63 13.33
N SER A 131 -21.47 -62.02 12.86
CA SER A 131 -22.61 -61.53 13.66
C SER A 131 -23.47 -62.59 14.39
N SER A 132 -23.32 -63.90 14.17
CA SER A 132 -24.24 -64.93 14.70
C SER A 132 -23.76 -65.70 15.94
N ALA A 133 -22.56 -65.43 16.47
CA ALA A 133 -21.97 -66.12 17.64
C ALA A 133 -21.49 -65.10 18.69
N PRO A 134 -21.25 -65.47 19.97
CA PRO A 134 -20.71 -64.54 20.95
C PRO A 134 -19.41 -63.92 20.42
N LYS A 135 -19.44 -62.61 20.15
CA LYS A 135 -18.31 -61.87 19.55
C LYS A 135 -16.99 -62.26 20.21
N SER A 136 -16.09 -62.85 19.43
CA SER A 136 -14.72 -63.15 19.85
C SER A 136 -14.01 -61.86 20.28
N LEU A 137 -13.17 -61.96 21.31
CA LEU A 137 -12.36 -60.83 21.78
C LEU A 137 -11.46 -60.30 20.65
N LEU A 138 -10.90 -61.20 19.84
CA LEU A 138 -9.97 -60.86 18.76
C LEU A 138 -10.68 -60.12 17.60
N SER A 139 -11.88 -60.55 17.21
CA SER A 139 -12.68 -59.86 16.19
C SER A 139 -13.18 -58.49 16.67
N SER A 140 -13.55 -58.37 17.94
CA SER A 140 -13.97 -57.09 18.53
C SER A 140 -12.82 -56.08 18.57
N ILE A 141 -11.62 -56.52 18.97
CA ILE A 141 -10.40 -55.69 18.94
C ILE A 141 -10.07 -55.31 17.49
N GLY A 142 -10.07 -56.27 16.56
CA GLY A 142 -9.78 -56.02 15.14
C GLY A 142 -10.73 -55.00 14.51
N SER A 143 -12.03 -55.11 14.79
CA SER A 143 -13.02 -54.12 14.34
C SER A 143 -12.76 -52.73 14.92
N ALA A 144 -12.49 -52.62 16.22
CA ALA A 144 -12.18 -51.35 16.87
C ALA A 144 -10.88 -50.71 16.34
N THR A 145 -9.85 -51.53 16.08
CA THR A 145 -8.58 -51.11 15.47
C THR A 145 -8.76 -50.66 14.02
N ALA A 146 -9.57 -51.36 13.21
CA ALA A 146 -9.87 -50.95 11.83
C ALA A 146 -10.61 -49.60 11.79
N LYS A 147 -11.58 -49.37 12.70
CA LYS A 147 -12.25 -48.05 12.85
C LYS A 147 -11.28 -46.94 13.22
N PHE A 148 -10.31 -47.22 14.10
CA PHE A 148 -9.27 -46.26 14.48
C PHE A 148 -8.45 -45.83 13.26
N TYR A 149 -7.89 -46.78 12.51
CA TYR A 149 -7.06 -46.47 11.35
C TYR A 149 -7.83 -45.87 10.16
N LYS A 150 -9.15 -46.09 10.09
CA LYS A 150 -10.04 -45.40 9.14
C LYS A 150 -10.24 -43.92 9.47
N GLY A 151 -9.99 -43.50 10.72
CA GLY A 151 -10.23 -42.13 11.21
C GLY A 151 -11.52 -41.96 11.99
N ASP A 152 -12.32 -43.02 12.18
CA ASP A 152 -13.58 -43.00 12.94
C ASP A 152 -13.30 -43.11 14.46
N ILE A 153 -12.64 -42.09 15.03
CA ILE A 153 -12.08 -42.13 16.39
C ILE A 153 -13.15 -42.28 17.48
N GLN A 154 -14.33 -41.67 17.30
CA GLN A 154 -15.44 -41.78 18.25
C GLN A 154 -16.00 -43.20 18.32
N ASP A 155 -16.29 -43.79 17.17
CA ASP A 155 -16.85 -45.14 17.07
C ASP A 155 -15.83 -46.21 17.51
N SER A 156 -14.54 -45.96 17.25
CA SER A 156 -13.45 -46.80 17.76
C SER A 156 -13.38 -46.76 19.29
N LEU A 157 -13.46 -45.57 19.90
CA LEU A 157 -13.47 -45.39 21.36
C LEU A 157 -14.65 -46.13 22.01
N GLU A 158 -15.85 -46.04 21.43
CA GLU A 158 -17.03 -46.75 21.91
C GLU A 158 -16.89 -48.26 21.78
N SER A 159 -16.32 -48.71 20.65
CA SER A 159 -16.04 -50.12 20.39
C SER A 159 -15.04 -50.67 21.40
N PHE A 160 -13.91 -49.99 21.66
CA PHE A 160 -12.96 -50.38 22.71
C PHE A 160 -13.55 -50.28 24.12
N GLY A 161 -14.38 -49.27 24.39
CA GLY A 161 -15.09 -49.13 25.66
C GLY A 161 -16.03 -50.30 25.93
N SER A 162 -16.74 -50.80 24.91
CA SER A 162 -17.58 -51.99 25.01
C SER A 162 -16.76 -53.26 25.33
N ILE A 163 -15.56 -53.38 24.76
CA ILE A 163 -14.62 -54.48 25.02
C ILE A 163 -14.16 -54.45 26.47
N VAL A 164 -13.77 -53.29 26.99
CA VAL A 164 -13.29 -53.16 28.38
C VAL A 164 -14.40 -53.39 29.40
N ARG A 165 -15.66 -53.06 29.10
CA ARG A 165 -16.80 -53.40 29.97
C ARG A 165 -16.97 -54.91 30.13
N ARG A 166 -16.73 -55.67 29.06
CA ARG A 166 -16.87 -57.14 29.04
C ARG A 166 -15.60 -57.88 29.46
N TRP A 167 -14.43 -57.37 29.09
CA TRP A 167 -13.10 -57.93 29.37
C TRP A 167 -12.19 -56.86 29.99
N ARG A 168 -12.42 -56.58 31.28
CA ARG A 168 -11.79 -55.47 32.03
C ARG A 168 -10.25 -55.49 32.03
N ARG A 169 -9.63 -56.68 31.97
CA ARG A 169 -8.16 -56.89 32.01
C ARG A 169 -7.51 -57.05 30.62
N CYS A 170 -8.12 -56.51 29.57
CA CYS A 170 -7.58 -56.56 28.21
C CYS A 170 -6.64 -55.36 27.96
N GLU A 171 -5.32 -55.59 27.99
CA GLU A 171 -4.30 -54.55 27.82
C GLU A 171 -4.40 -53.84 26.46
N SER A 172 -4.58 -54.58 25.37
CA SER A 172 -4.67 -54.04 24.02
C SER A 172 -5.88 -53.11 23.82
N ALA A 173 -7.00 -53.38 24.51
CA ALA A 173 -8.18 -52.52 24.47
C ALA A 173 -7.96 -51.21 25.25
N TRP A 174 -7.27 -51.26 26.41
CA TRP A 174 -6.89 -50.05 27.15
C TRP A 174 -5.86 -49.19 26.40
N LEU A 175 -4.90 -49.82 25.73
CA LEU A 175 -3.95 -49.13 24.84
C LEU A 175 -4.67 -48.50 23.63
N GLY A 176 -5.66 -49.20 23.06
CA GLY A 176 -6.54 -48.65 22.01
C GLY A 176 -7.32 -47.42 22.47
N ILE A 177 -7.93 -47.47 23.66
CA ILE A 177 -8.60 -46.31 24.28
C ILE A 177 -7.63 -45.14 24.47
N ALA A 178 -6.41 -45.41 24.94
CA ALA A 178 -5.40 -44.38 25.10
C ALA A 178 -5.02 -43.72 23.77
N ARG A 179 -4.81 -44.51 22.71
CA ARG A 179 -4.54 -43.99 21.36
C ARG A 179 -5.69 -43.13 20.82
N CYS A 180 -6.95 -43.54 21.02
CA CYS A 180 -8.11 -42.73 20.66
C CYS A 180 -8.17 -41.39 21.41
N TYR A 181 -7.81 -41.36 22.70
CA TYR A 181 -7.75 -40.10 23.46
C TYR A 181 -6.56 -39.21 23.09
N LEU A 182 -5.44 -39.81 22.68
CA LEU A 182 -4.29 -39.07 22.15
C LEU A 182 -4.62 -38.35 20.85
N GLU A 183 -5.28 -39.01 19.90
CA GLU A 183 -5.74 -38.39 18.64
C GLU A 183 -6.77 -37.27 18.88
N LYS A 184 -7.56 -37.36 19.96
CA LYS A 184 -8.50 -36.31 20.39
C LYS A 184 -7.85 -35.17 21.18
N GLY A 185 -6.57 -35.26 21.53
CA GLY A 185 -5.87 -34.28 22.37
C GLY A 185 -6.19 -34.33 23.87
N ASP A 186 -6.94 -35.32 24.37
CA ASP A 186 -7.25 -35.47 25.80
C ASP A 186 -6.13 -36.26 26.52
N HIS A 187 -5.02 -35.56 26.78
CA HIS A 187 -3.81 -36.16 27.37
C HIS A 187 -4.05 -36.74 28.78
N LYS A 188 -4.98 -36.19 29.56
CA LYS A 188 -5.28 -36.67 30.92
C LYS A 188 -5.95 -38.04 30.89
N LYS A 189 -7.00 -38.20 30.07
CA LYS A 189 -7.69 -39.50 29.94
C LYS A 189 -6.81 -40.53 29.22
N ALA A 190 -6.00 -40.10 28.26
CA ALA A 190 -4.99 -40.96 27.65
C ALA A 190 -4.01 -41.50 28.69
N GLN A 191 -3.43 -40.64 29.52
CA GLN A 191 -2.48 -41.06 30.57
C GLN A 191 -3.12 -42.03 31.57
N MET A 192 -4.38 -41.82 31.97
CA MET A 192 -5.11 -42.76 32.84
C MET A 192 -5.29 -44.13 32.19
N ALA A 193 -5.60 -44.19 30.89
CA ALA A 193 -5.75 -45.44 30.15
C ALA A 193 -4.40 -46.16 29.94
N LEU A 194 -3.31 -45.40 29.72
CA LEU A 194 -1.94 -45.93 29.64
C LEU A 194 -1.48 -46.52 30.98
N SER A 195 -1.71 -45.82 32.09
CA SER A 195 -1.39 -46.34 33.43
C SER A 195 -2.12 -47.64 33.75
N LYS A 196 -3.40 -47.76 33.36
CA LYS A 196 -4.15 -49.01 33.47
C LYS A 196 -3.58 -50.13 32.59
N THR A 197 -3.10 -49.78 31.40
CA THR A 197 -2.42 -50.74 30.51
C THR A 197 -1.18 -51.33 31.19
N ILE A 198 -0.35 -50.47 31.81
CA ILE A 198 0.85 -50.89 32.55
C ILE A 198 0.48 -51.71 33.80
N GLU A 199 -0.53 -51.30 34.55
CA GLU A 199 -0.99 -52.00 35.76
C GLU A 199 -1.44 -53.44 35.42
N PHE A 200 -2.28 -53.61 34.41
CA PHE A 200 -2.76 -54.93 33.99
C PHE A 200 -1.66 -55.77 33.35
N ALA A 201 -0.71 -55.13 32.66
CA ALA A 201 0.44 -55.81 32.11
C ALA A 201 1.33 -56.42 33.21
N LYS A 202 1.62 -55.67 34.29
CA LYS A 202 2.43 -56.16 35.43
C LYS A 202 1.81 -57.37 36.16
N GLN A 203 0.49 -57.54 36.10
CA GLN A 203 -0.22 -58.64 36.77
C GLN A 203 -0.17 -59.98 36.01
N LYS A 204 0.19 -59.98 34.71
CA LYS A 204 0.31 -61.21 33.90
C LYS A 204 1.77 -61.49 33.55
N SER A 205 2.30 -62.62 34.02
CA SER A 205 3.61 -63.15 33.64
C SER A 205 3.54 -63.84 32.27
N THR A 206 3.32 -63.07 31.21
CA THR A 206 3.39 -63.54 29.81
C THR A 206 4.22 -62.58 28.98
N GLY A 207 5.06 -63.09 28.06
CA GLY A 207 5.96 -62.25 27.25
C GLY A 207 5.25 -61.13 26.49
N PHE A 208 4.06 -61.32 25.93
CA PHE A 208 3.33 -60.26 25.21
C PHE A 208 2.90 -59.06 26.09
N SER A 209 2.84 -59.26 27.40
CA SER A 209 2.50 -58.21 28.36
C SER A 209 3.58 -57.11 28.44
N SER A 210 4.85 -57.47 28.24
CA SER A 210 5.96 -56.51 28.24
C SER A 210 5.90 -55.56 27.04
N PHE A 211 5.41 -56.01 25.89
CA PHE A 211 5.22 -55.17 24.70
C PHE A 211 4.19 -54.05 24.93
N PHE A 212 3.03 -54.37 25.49
CA PHE A 212 2.00 -53.36 25.78
C PHE A 212 2.42 -52.40 26.89
N SER A 213 3.16 -52.87 27.89
CA SER A 213 3.77 -52.01 28.91
C SER A 213 4.79 -51.06 28.30
N TYR A 214 5.67 -51.55 27.42
CA TYR A 214 6.68 -50.75 26.73
C TYR A 214 6.04 -49.62 25.91
N GLU A 215 5.08 -49.96 25.03
CA GLU A 215 4.35 -48.99 24.20
C GLU A 215 3.58 -47.97 25.05
N ALA A 216 3.05 -48.39 26.21
CA ALA A 216 2.37 -47.49 27.13
C ALA A 216 3.34 -46.53 27.83
N GLN A 217 4.49 -47.01 28.32
CA GLN A 217 5.53 -46.18 28.93
C GLN A 217 6.13 -45.19 27.93
N LEU A 218 6.38 -45.61 26.69
CA LEU A 218 6.82 -44.75 25.61
C LEU A 218 5.79 -43.64 25.34
N SER A 219 4.50 -43.99 25.23
CA SER A 219 3.43 -43.02 25.02
C SER A 219 3.33 -42.00 26.17
N ILE A 220 3.50 -42.44 27.43
CA ILE A 220 3.54 -41.54 28.59
C ILE A 220 4.74 -40.58 28.51
N ALA A 221 5.91 -41.06 28.11
CA ALA A 221 7.09 -40.22 27.94
C ALA A 221 6.86 -39.13 26.87
N TYR A 222 6.25 -39.47 25.74
CA TYR A 222 5.89 -38.50 24.69
C TYR A 222 4.83 -37.49 25.13
N ILE A 223 3.82 -37.91 25.92
CA ILE A 223 2.87 -36.97 26.55
C ILE A 223 3.62 -36.00 27.47
N ALA A 224 4.57 -36.49 28.27
CA ALA A 224 5.34 -35.66 29.19
C ALA A 224 6.23 -34.64 28.44
N PHE A 225 6.84 -35.03 27.31
CA PHE A 225 7.55 -34.09 26.44
C PHE A 225 6.63 -33.04 25.81
N GLY A 226 5.41 -33.43 25.43
CA GLY A 226 4.41 -32.53 24.84
C GLY A 226 3.90 -31.43 25.80
N GLN A 227 4.11 -31.57 27.12
CA GLN A 227 3.75 -30.54 28.10
C GLN A 227 4.65 -29.30 28.05
N GLY A 228 5.88 -29.42 27.50
CA GLY A 228 6.82 -28.30 27.37
C GLY A 228 7.38 -27.75 28.69
N THR A 229 7.11 -28.40 29.83
CA THR A 229 7.62 -28.01 31.15
C THR A 229 8.94 -28.71 31.46
N LYS A 230 9.77 -28.12 32.33
CA LYS A 230 11.05 -28.74 32.75
C LYS A 230 10.81 -30.06 33.46
N GLU A 231 9.81 -30.10 34.34
CA GLU A 231 9.39 -31.29 35.09
C GLU A 231 8.89 -32.40 34.15
N GLY A 232 8.15 -32.04 33.09
CA GLY A 232 7.67 -32.97 32.08
C GLY A 232 8.80 -33.60 31.28
N VAL A 233 9.80 -32.80 30.87
CA VAL A 233 11.00 -33.30 30.19
C VAL A 233 11.80 -34.25 31.08
N GLU A 234 12.00 -33.92 32.35
CA GLU A 234 12.73 -34.78 33.30
C GLU A 234 11.99 -36.10 33.57
N ALA A 235 10.68 -36.04 33.78
CA ALA A 235 9.84 -37.23 33.96
C ALA A 235 9.87 -38.13 32.72
N GLY A 236 9.71 -37.57 31.52
CA GLY A 236 9.80 -38.31 30.26
C GLY A 236 11.18 -38.96 30.06
N LEU A 237 12.26 -38.23 30.37
CA LEU A 237 13.63 -38.76 30.27
C LEU A 237 13.92 -39.87 31.29
N SER A 238 13.36 -39.80 32.49
CA SER A 238 13.49 -40.88 33.49
C SER A 238 12.92 -42.18 32.94
N ILE A 239 11.73 -42.11 32.35
CA ILE A 239 11.05 -43.25 31.73
C ILE A 239 11.86 -43.78 30.54
N LEU A 240 12.35 -42.90 29.64
CA LEU A 240 13.18 -43.34 28.50
C LEU A 240 14.50 -43.98 28.92
N LYS A 241 15.13 -43.50 30.00
CA LYS A 241 16.37 -44.09 30.54
C LYS A 241 16.12 -45.47 31.15
N GLU A 242 14.99 -45.66 31.82
CA GLU A 242 14.55 -46.97 32.34
C GLU A 242 14.32 -47.93 31.17
N LEU A 243 13.54 -47.52 30.16
CA LEU A 243 13.31 -48.29 28.95
C LEU A 243 14.60 -48.66 28.20
N TYR A 244 15.58 -47.77 28.15
CA TYR A 244 16.87 -48.03 27.48
C TYR A 244 17.79 -48.96 28.30
N ARG A 245 17.67 -48.95 29.64
CA ARG A 245 18.45 -49.82 30.54
C ARG A 245 17.93 -51.25 30.61
N ASP A 246 16.63 -51.43 30.39
CA ASP A 246 16.04 -52.75 30.25
C ASP A 246 16.62 -53.40 28.98
N ASN A 247 17.67 -54.23 29.17
CA ASN A 247 18.55 -54.86 28.15
C ASN A 247 17.83 -55.87 27.22
N THR A 248 16.58 -55.61 26.87
CA THR A 248 15.94 -56.24 25.73
C THR A 248 16.55 -55.64 24.45
N ASN A 249 17.02 -56.50 23.53
CA ASN A 249 17.62 -56.07 22.25
C ASN A 249 16.71 -55.11 21.46
N ASP A 250 15.40 -55.15 21.71
CA ASP A 250 14.38 -54.35 21.03
C ASP A 250 14.39 -52.87 21.45
N ALA A 251 14.67 -52.55 22.73
CA ALA A 251 14.60 -51.18 23.25
C ALA A 251 15.84 -50.32 22.93
N GLN A 252 17.03 -50.95 22.88
CA GLN A 252 18.29 -50.27 22.52
C GLN A 252 18.41 -49.97 21.03
N ASN A 253 17.60 -50.64 20.20
CA ASN A 253 17.52 -50.44 18.76
C ASN A 253 16.22 -49.71 18.33
N ASP A 254 15.43 -49.15 19.27
CA ASP A 254 14.24 -48.34 18.93
C ASP A 254 14.65 -46.87 18.69
N PRO A 255 14.52 -46.35 17.44
CA PRO A 255 14.91 -44.99 17.12
C PRO A 255 14.08 -43.94 17.85
N ARG A 256 12.85 -44.23 18.26
CA ARG A 256 11.98 -43.29 19.00
C ARG A 256 12.60 -42.91 20.34
N VAL A 257 13.17 -43.89 21.05
CA VAL A 257 13.85 -43.69 22.34
C VAL A 257 15.22 -43.03 22.14
N VAL A 258 16.01 -43.56 21.21
CA VAL A 258 17.37 -43.09 20.93
C VAL A 258 17.38 -41.64 20.44
N ASN A 259 16.46 -41.24 19.56
CA ASN A 259 16.38 -39.86 19.05
C ASN A 259 16.13 -38.84 20.16
N ARG A 260 15.21 -39.13 21.09
CA ARG A 260 14.90 -38.23 22.21
C ARG A 260 16.04 -38.13 23.22
N LEU A 261 16.72 -39.24 23.49
CA LEU A 261 17.93 -39.23 24.33
C LEU A 261 19.09 -38.47 23.66
N ALA A 262 19.27 -38.65 22.35
CA ALA A 262 20.28 -37.93 21.58
C ALA A 262 19.99 -36.42 21.51
N GLU A 263 18.73 -36.04 21.34
CA GLU A 263 18.27 -34.65 21.38
C GLU A 263 18.56 -33.99 22.75
N TYR A 264 18.29 -34.68 23.85
CA TYR A 264 18.63 -34.21 25.19
C TYR A 264 20.15 -34.01 25.37
N LEU A 265 20.96 -34.98 24.91
CA LEU A 265 22.42 -34.88 24.97
C LEU A 265 22.95 -33.73 24.09
N PHE A 266 22.31 -33.49 22.94
CA PHE A 266 22.64 -32.36 22.06
C PHE A 266 22.47 -31.02 22.77
N TYR A 267 21.34 -30.80 23.46
CA TYR A 267 21.11 -29.55 24.21
C TYR A 267 22.06 -29.39 25.41
N ARG A 268 22.54 -30.50 26.00
CA ARG A 268 23.60 -30.49 27.01
C ARG A 268 25.01 -30.28 26.44
N LYS A 269 25.14 -30.13 25.12
CA LYS A 269 26.41 -30.02 24.40
C LYS A 269 27.31 -31.26 24.52
N GLU A 270 26.74 -32.42 24.84
CA GLU A 270 27.45 -33.71 24.93
C GLU A 270 27.47 -34.44 23.58
N TYR A 271 27.97 -33.77 22.53
CA TYR A 271 27.85 -34.19 21.12
C TYR A 271 28.44 -35.57 20.84
N LYS A 272 29.60 -35.90 21.41
CA LYS A 272 30.27 -37.21 21.21
C LYS A 272 29.42 -38.38 21.72
N ARG A 273 28.71 -38.20 22.85
CA ARG A 273 27.83 -39.22 23.41
C ARG A 273 26.55 -39.35 22.61
N ALA A 274 26.00 -38.24 22.11
CA ALA A 274 24.84 -38.24 21.23
C ALA A 274 25.14 -38.97 19.90
N SER A 275 26.29 -38.69 19.29
CA SER A 275 26.76 -39.37 18.08
C SER A 275 26.97 -40.86 18.31
N ALA A 276 27.69 -41.25 19.38
CA ALA A 276 27.89 -42.66 19.71
C ALA A 276 26.59 -43.43 20.00
N LEU A 277 25.55 -42.74 20.50
CA LEU A 277 24.24 -43.34 20.72
C LEU A 277 23.50 -43.58 19.39
N LEU A 278 23.51 -42.60 18.48
CA LEU A 278 22.85 -42.71 17.17
C LEU A 278 23.56 -43.68 16.23
N CYS A 279 24.90 -43.75 16.24
CA CYS A 279 25.66 -44.69 15.41
C CYS A 279 25.48 -46.16 15.82
N LYS A 280 25.03 -46.43 17.05
CA LYS A 280 24.67 -47.79 17.49
C LYS A 280 23.34 -48.27 16.91
N LEU A 281 22.53 -47.37 16.39
CA LEU A 281 21.22 -47.69 15.85
C LEU A 281 21.36 -48.33 14.47
N ASN A 282 20.69 -49.45 14.24
CA ASN A 282 20.65 -50.04 12.91
C ASN A 282 19.56 -49.39 12.05
N LEU A 283 19.90 -48.24 11.45
CA LEU A 283 18.98 -47.48 10.58
C LEU A 283 18.46 -48.27 9.38
N THR A 284 19.19 -49.31 8.93
CA THR A 284 18.76 -50.17 7.82
C THR A 284 17.65 -51.16 8.22
N GLN A 285 17.53 -51.48 9.51
CA GLN A 285 16.51 -52.36 10.08
C GLN A 285 15.32 -51.59 10.69
N THR A 286 15.38 -50.25 10.66
CA THR A 286 14.32 -49.41 11.23
C THR A 286 13.08 -49.39 10.32
N ILE A 287 11.93 -49.76 10.88
CA ILE A 287 10.68 -49.93 10.13
C ILE A 287 9.83 -48.64 10.10
N PHE A 288 10.12 -47.67 10.96
CA PHE A 288 9.38 -46.41 11.06
C PHE A 288 10.09 -45.31 10.26
N PRO A 289 9.61 -44.93 9.05
CA PRO A 289 10.29 -43.96 8.19
C PRO A 289 10.45 -42.59 8.87
N ARG A 290 9.42 -42.16 9.62
CA ARG A 290 9.46 -40.90 10.39
C ARG A 290 10.53 -40.91 11.48
N ALA A 291 10.61 -41.98 12.27
CA ALA A 291 11.63 -42.09 13.33
C ALA A 291 13.04 -42.20 12.73
N LYS A 292 13.18 -42.88 11.59
CA LYS A 292 14.43 -42.95 10.82
C LYS A 292 14.85 -41.58 10.28
N GLY A 293 13.92 -40.81 9.71
CA GLY A 293 14.14 -39.43 9.25
C GLY A 293 14.58 -38.52 10.41
N GLU A 294 13.93 -38.63 11.57
CA GLU A 294 14.35 -37.92 12.79
C GLU A 294 15.77 -38.31 13.24
N SER A 295 16.15 -39.59 13.17
CA SER A 295 17.51 -40.04 13.51
C SER A 295 18.56 -39.42 12.58
N LEU A 296 18.29 -39.44 11.27
CA LEU A 296 19.15 -38.82 10.26
C LEU A 296 19.26 -37.30 10.46
N PHE A 297 18.17 -36.63 10.82
CA PHE A 297 18.19 -35.21 11.17
C PHE A 297 19.06 -34.91 12.40
N GLN A 298 19.01 -35.74 13.45
CA GLN A 298 19.89 -35.55 14.61
C GLN A 298 21.37 -35.81 14.28
N LEU A 299 21.67 -36.81 13.44
CA LEU A 299 23.01 -37.03 12.91
C LEU A 299 23.50 -35.82 12.08
N ALA A 300 22.64 -35.27 11.23
CA ALA A 300 22.94 -34.08 10.44
C ALA A 300 23.29 -32.87 11.33
N ARG A 301 22.53 -32.64 12.42
CA ARG A 301 22.82 -31.58 13.39
C ARG A 301 24.16 -31.78 14.08
N LEU A 302 24.51 -33.01 14.42
CA LEU A 302 25.80 -33.33 15.05
C LEU A 302 26.97 -33.08 14.09
N ALA A 303 26.83 -33.50 12.83
CA ALA A 303 27.80 -33.23 11.75
C ALA A 303 27.92 -31.72 11.45
N HIS A 304 26.81 -30.99 11.50
CA HIS A 304 26.80 -29.53 11.32
C HIS A 304 27.61 -28.84 12.43
N VAL A 305 27.39 -29.24 13.70
CA VAL A 305 28.14 -28.69 14.84
C VAL A 305 29.62 -29.10 14.83
N SER A 306 29.97 -30.28 14.30
CA SER A 306 31.38 -30.69 14.14
C SER A 306 32.10 -29.98 12.99
N GLY A 307 31.37 -29.26 12.13
CA GLY A 307 31.92 -28.56 10.96
C GLY A 307 32.01 -29.43 9.70
N GLU A 308 31.51 -30.67 9.73
CA GLU A 308 31.48 -31.61 8.60
C GLU A 308 30.27 -31.29 7.70
N LEU A 309 30.33 -30.13 7.03
CA LEU A 309 29.20 -29.55 6.29
C LEU A 309 28.67 -30.42 5.14
N ALA A 310 29.54 -31.19 4.48
CA ALA A 310 29.16 -32.07 3.37
C ALA A 310 28.37 -33.30 3.86
N GLU A 311 28.77 -33.88 4.98
CA GLU A 311 28.05 -34.99 5.59
C GLU A 311 26.71 -34.52 6.18
N ALA A 312 26.70 -33.35 6.80
CA ALA A 312 25.47 -32.74 7.32
C ALA A 312 24.42 -32.54 6.22
N GLU A 313 24.81 -32.03 5.06
CA GLU A 313 23.94 -31.88 3.88
C GLU A 313 23.37 -33.22 3.41
N ASN A 314 24.22 -34.24 3.31
CA ASN A 314 23.83 -35.57 2.88
C ASN A 314 22.82 -36.20 3.86
N PHE A 315 23.04 -36.03 5.17
CA PHE A 315 22.09 -36.48 6.19
C PHE A 315 20.78 -35.67 6.20
N TYR A 316 20.82 -34.35 6.00
CA TYR A 316 19.60 -33.54 5.89
C TYR A 316 18.76 -33.92 4.67
N THR A 317 19.40 -34.12 3.52
CA THR A 317 18.71 -34.52 2.29
C THR A 317 18.13 -35.93 2.41
N GLN A 318 18.87 -36.89 2.98
CA GLN A 318 18.36 -38.23 3.28
C GLN A 318 17.20 -38.21 4.27
N ALA A 319 17.27 -37.38 5.32
CA ALA A 319 16.17 -37.22 6.28
C ALA A 319 14.88 -36.74 5.59
N LEU A 320 15.00 -35.79 4.64
CA LEU A 320 13.86 -35.30 3.85
C LEU A 320 13.34 -36.31 2.82
N LEU A 321 14.15 -37.26 2.35
CA LEU A 321 13.68 -38.35 1.47
C LEU A 321 12.87 -39.40 2.24
N GLU A 322 13.27 -39.71 3.47
CA GLU A 322 12.60 -40.70 4.32
C GLU A 322 11.31 -40.15 4.97
N ASP A 323 11.30 -38.86 5.34
CA ASP A 323 10.15 -38.16 5.88
C ASP A 323 9.85 -36.89 5.07
N GLY A 324 9.25 -37.07 3.89
CA GLY A 324 9.01 -36.03 2.89
C GLY A 324 8.28 -34.78 3.41
N TYR A 325 7.37 -34.95 4.38
CA TYR A 325 6.47 -33.89 4.86
C TYR A 325 6.62 -33.55 6.35
N GLY A 326 7.30 -34.36 7.16
CA GLY A 326 7.30 -34.22 8.63
C GLY A 326 8.40 -33.33 9.25
N LEU A 327 9.45 -32.95 8.52
CA LEU A 327 10.64 -32.27 9.07
C LEU A 327 10.94 -30.86 8.50
N PRO A 328 10.10 -29.83 8.74
CA PRO A 328 10.40 -28.45 8.37
C PRO A 328 11.73 -27.92 8.95
N GLN A 329 12.13 -28.38 10.13
CA GLN A 329 13.38 -27.96 10.77
C GLN A 329 14.63 -28.45 10.02
N ALA A 330 14.56 -29.63 9.40
CA ALA A 330 15.66 -30.14 8.55
C ALA A 330 15.85 -29.28 7.32
N ARG A 331 14.74 -28.86 6.70
CA ARG A 331 14.77 -28.00 5.51
C ARG A 331 15.23 -26.56 5.82
N LEU A 332 14.86 -26.02 6.98
CA LEU A 332 15.37 -24.73 7.46
C LEU A 332 16.89 -24.81 7.74
N ALA A 333 17.36 -25.88 8.39
CA ALA A 333 18.80 -26.08 8.61
C ALA A 333 19.59 -26.22 7.31
N LEU A 334 19.02 -26.90 6.31
CA LEU A 334 19.60 -27.01 4.96
C LEU A 334 19.64 -25.65 4.26
N ALA A 335 18.59 -24.82 4.39
CA ALA A 335 18.60 -23.45 3.86
C ALA A 335 19.71 -22.60 4.48
N ASN A 336 19.91 -22.69 5.80
CA ASN A 336 21.01 -22.00 6.49
C ASN A 336 22.39 -22.49 6.04
N LEU A 337 22.50 -23.78 5.71
CA LEU A 337 23.73 -24.33 5.15
C LEU A 337 24.01 -23.77 3.75
N TYR A 338 23.00 -23.72 2.87
CA TYR A 338 23.14 -23.11 1.54
C TYR A 338 23.47 -21.62 1.61
N LEU A 339 22.88 -20.89 2.57
CA LEU A 339 23.24 -19.50 2.84
C LEU A 339 24.71 -19.33 3.22
N SER A 340 25.27 -20.23 4.02
CA SER A 340 26.69 -20.18 4.40
C SER A 340 27.64 -20.39 3.21
N ARG A 341 27.16 -21.00 2.12
CA ARG A 341 27.88 -21.21 0.86
C ARG A 341 27.51 -20.20 -0.23
N GLU A 342 26.72 -19.18 0.09
CA GLU A 342 26.16 -18.20 -0.85
C GLU A 342 25.30 -18.80 -1.98
N ASP A 343 24.77 -20.02 -1.81
CA ASP A 343 23.78 -20.60 -2.72
C ASP A 343 22.38 -20.10 -2.35
N PHE A 344 22.10 -18.86 -2.75
CA PHE A 344 20.84 -18.17 -2.44
C PHE A 344 19.61 -18.84 -3.07
N GLN A 345 19.77 -19.50 -4.23
CA GLN A 345 18.65 -20.10 -4.96
C GLN A 345 18.18 -21.38 -4.26
N ALA A 346 19.11 -22.29 -3.95
CA ALA A 346 18.77 -23.50 -3.22
C ALA A 346 18.22 -23.19 -1.81
N ALA A 347 18.74 -22.14 -1.16
CA ALA A 347 18.22 -21.65 0.11
C ALA A 347 16.77 -21.13 -0.01
N ALA A 348 16.48 -20.31 -1.02
CA ALA A 348 15.14 -19.76 -1.25
C ALA A 348 14.11 -20.88 -1.48
N ASP A 349 14.42 -21.85 -2.35
CA ASP A 349 13.54 -22.98 -2.65
C ASP A 349 13.22 -23.81 -1.38
N CYS A 350 14.22 -23.99 -0.51
CA CYS A 350 14.04 -24.67 0.77
C CYS A 350 13.10 -23.89 1.70
N LEU A 351 13.27 -22.57 1.81
CA LEU A 351 12.47 -21.72 2.69
C LEU A 351 11.03 -21.58 2.20
N GLU A 352 10.79 -21.48 0.89
CA GLU A 352 9.43 -21.44 0.33
C GLU A 352 8.64 -22.70 0.68
N ARG A 353 9.29 -23.86 0.58
CA ARG A 353 8.69 -25.13 1.01
C ARG A 353 8.42 -25.15 2.51
N VAL A 354 9.31 -24.60 3.35
CA VAL A 354 9.05 -24.47 4.79
C VAL A 354 7.84 -23.60 5.07
N ILE A 355 7.72 -22.43 4.42
CA ILE A 355 6.59 -21.50 4.60
C ILE A 355 5.27 -22.13 4.14
N SER A 356 5.29 -22.91 3.06
CA SER A 356 4.11 -23.66 2.59
C SER A 356 3.62 -24.70 3.61
N GLN A 357 4.53 -25.30 4.37
CA GLN A 357 4.22 -26.31 5.39
C GLN A 357 3.89 -25.69 6.76
N ARG A 358 4.57 -24.60 7.12
CA ARG A 358 4.37 -23.85 8.37
C ARG A 358 4.31 -22.35 8.08
N PRO A 359 3.13 -21.81 7.74
CA PRO A 359 2.96 -20.38 7.52
C PRO A 359 3.31 -19.53 8.73
N GLU A 360 3.30 -20.08 9.94
CA GLU A 360 3.63 -19.37 11.18
C GLU A 360 5.15 -19.22 11.42
N CYS A 361 6.01 -19.84 10.60
CA CYS A 361 7.45 -19.80 10.79
C CYS A 361 8.05 -18.44 10.40
N LEU A 362 8.06 -17.51 11.35
CA LEU A 362 8.56 -16.15 11.18
C LEU A 362 10.05 -16.10 10.76
N GLU A 363 10.90 -17.00 11.30
CA GLU A 363 12.32 -17.10 10.93
C GLU A 363 12.53 -17.40 9.45
N ALA A 364 11.74 -18.34 8.89
CA ALA A 364 11.82 -18.69 7.48
C ALA A 364 11.37 -17.52 6.59
N LYS A 365 10.33 -16.78 7.01
CA LYS A 365 9.86 -15.57 6.32
C LYS A 365 10.90 -14.46 6.32
N ALA A 366 11.51 -14.18 7.47
CA ALA A 366 12.56 -13.17 7.59
C ALA A 366 13.76 -13.50 6.69
N THR A 367 14.24 -14.74 6.78
CA THR A 367 15.41 -15.21 6.01
C THR A 367 15.12 -15.17 4.51
N LEU A 368 13.94 -15.61 4.06
CA LEU A 368 13.55 -15.53 2.66
C LEU A 368 13.42 -14.08 2.18
N GLY A 369 12.84 -13.19 3.00
CA GLY A 369 12.75 -11.77 2.69
C GLY A 369 14.13 -11.11 2.52
N ILE A 370 15.10 -11.46 3.36
CA ILE A 370 16.49 -11.01 3.24
C ILE A 370 17.12 -11.55 1.95
N ILE A 371 16.98 -12.84 1.64
CA ILE A 371 17.51 -13.43 0.39
C ILE A 371 16.93 -12.74 -0.86
N LEU A 372 15.62 -12.53 -0.89
CA LEU A 372 14.97 -11.83 -2.00
C LEU A 372 15.51 -10.40 -2.15
N THR A 373 15.78 -9.72 -1.04
CA THR A 373 16.44 -8.41 -1.05
C THR A 373 17.88 -8.48 -1.57
N LEU A 374 18.63 -9.54 -1.24
CA LEU A 374 19.99 -9.74 -1.75
C LEU A 374 20.01 -10.02 -3.26
N PHE A 375 19.03 -10.75 -3.79
CA PHE A 375 18.87 -10.93 -5.23
C PHE A 375 18.68 -9.60 -5.95
N GLU A 376 17.90 -8.68 -5.37
CA GLU A 376 17.73 -7.32 -5.87
C GLU A 376 19.04 -6.52 -5.83
N MET A 377 19.78 -6.59 -4.71
CA MET A 377 21.01 -5.80 -4.52
C MET A 377 22.16 -6.27 -5.42
N LYS A 378 22.35 -7.59 -5.57
CA LYS A 378 23.47 -8.17 -6.33
C LYS A 378 23.16 -8.32 -7.83
N ASN A 379 21.97 -7.93 -8.30
CA ASN A 379 21.49 -8.13 -9.67
C ASN A 379 21.79 -9.57 -10.18
N LEU A 380 21.60 -10.56 -9.32
CA LEU A 380 21.87 -11.95 -9.67
C LEU A 380 20.79 -12.41 -10.66
N ASP A 381 21.19 -12.65 -11.91
CA ASP A 381 20.34 -13.29 -12.92
C ASP A 381 20.09 -14.73 -12.45
N THR A 382 18.97 -14.94 -11.75
CA THR A 382 18.52 -16.28 -11.37
C THR A 382 17.33 -16.69 -12.20
N THR A 383 17.50 -17.84 -12.87
CA THR A 383 16.44 -18.58 -13.54
C THR A 383 15.47 -19.14 -12.51
N ILE A 384 14.47 -18.37 -12.10
CA ILE A 384 13.38 -18.88 -11.27
C ILE A 384 12.37 -19.55 -12.22
N GLY A 385 12.08 -20.83 -12.00
CA GLY A 385 11.28 -21.72 -12.86
C GLY A 385 9.80 -21.36 -13.08
N GLN A 386 9.48 -20.08 -13.31
CA GLN A 386 8.21 -19.57 -13.84
C GLN A 386 8.45 -18.65 -15.06
N GLU A 387 9.48 -18.95 -15.84
CA GLU A 387 10.15 -18.02 -16.75
C GLU A 387 9.53 -17.82 -18.15
N GLU A 388 8.38 -18.40 -18.46
CA GLU A 388 7.84 -18.29 -19.83
C GLU A 388 6.85 -17.13 -20.06
N LYS A 389 6.49 -16.33 -19.03
CA LYS A 389 5.47 -15.26 -19.19
C LYS A 389 5.83 -13.87 -18.69
N LEU A 390 6.80 -13.71 -17.80
CA LEU A 390 7.11 -12.43 -17.16
C LEU A 390 8.39 -11.82 -17.74
N THR A 391 8.36 -10.53 -18.03
CA THR A 391 9.57 -9.77 -18.35
C THR A 391 10.50 -9.70 -17.13
N LYS A 392 11.82 -9.52 -17.34
CA LYS A 392 12.81 -9.38 -16.25
C LYS A 392 12.41 -8.31 -15.21
N TYR A 393 11.79 -7.23 -15.67
CA TYR A 393 11.26 -6.15 -14.82
C TYR A 393 10.11 -6.63 -13.92
N GLU A 394 9.13 -7.35 -14.47
CA GLU A 394 8.00 -7.86 -13.69
C GLU A 394 8.44 -8.90 -12.66
N LEU A 395 9.45 -9.71 -12.99
CA LEU A 395 10.04 -10.66 -12.05
C LEU A 395 10.71 -9.95 -10.87
N ARG A 396 11.52 -8.93 -11.15
CA ARG A 396 12.15 -8.07 -10.14
C ARG A 396 11.12 -7.42 -9.23
N ARG A 397 10.07 -6.85 -9.83
CA ARG A 397 8.95 -6.25 -9.09
C ARG A 397 8.24 -7.27 -8.20
N ALA A 398 7.92 -8.46 -8.70
CA ALA A 398 7.26 -9.50 -7.93
C ALA A 398 8.12 -9.98 -6.73
N ARG A 399 9.44 -10.14 -6.93
CA ARG A 399 10.39 -10.45 -5.85
C ARG A 399 10.41 -9.35 -4.79
N ARG A 400 10.50 -8.09 -5.22
CA ARG A 400 10.46 -6.92 -4.33
C ARG A 400 9.18 -6.87 -3.49
N GLU A 401 8.02 -7.03 -4.13
CA GLU A 401 6.72 -7.04 -3.45
C GLU A 401 6.60 -8.19 -2.44
N LYS A 402 7.06 -9.39 -2.82
CA LYS A 402 7.12 -10.56 -1.93
C LYS A 402 8.05 -10.32 -0.73
N ALA A 403 9.24 -9.75 -0.96
CA ALA A 403 10.19 -9.42 0.11
C ALA A 403 9.62 -8.42 1.10
N ILE A 404 8.96 -7.35 0.60
CA ILE A 404 8.28 -6.36 1.44
C ILE A 404 7.20 -7.04 2.29
N SER A 405 6.37 -7.90 1.70
CA SER A 405 5.31 -8.60 2.42
C SER A 405 5.85 -9.47 3.55
N LEU A 406 6.88 -10.28 3.28
CA LEU A 406 7.45 -11.20 4.26
C LEU A 406 8.17 -10.47 5.40
N LEU A 407 8.96 -9.45 5.08
CA LEU A 407 9.69 -8.67 6.09
C LEU A 407 8.75 -7.79 6.92
N THR A 408 7.70 -7.21 6.32
CA THR A 408 6.72 -6.44 7.07
C THR A 408 5.97 -7.32 8.07
N GLU A 409 5.52 -8.50 7.64
CA GLU A 409 4.85 -9.45 8.55
C GLU A 409 5.77 -9.88 9.70
N PHE A 410 7.04 -10.14 9.42
CA PHE A 410 8.03 -10.45 10.45
C PHE A 410 8.19 -9.31 11.46
N VAL A 411 8.45 -8.09 10.97
CA VAL A 411 8.66 -6.91 11.83
C VAL A 411 7.43 -6.63 12.69
N ASP A 412 6.22 -6.70 12.12
CA ASP A 412 4.97 -6.44 12.84
C ASP A 412 4.65 -7.50 13.91
N ALA A 413 5.06 -8.76 13.68
CA ALA A 413 4.82 -9.87 14.61
C ALA A 413 5.85 -10.00 15.74
N THR A 414 7.03 -9.38 15.60
CA THR A 414 8.12 -9.51 16.58
C THR A 414 8.30 -8.28 17.45
N ILE A 415 8.48 -8.48 18.77
CA ILE A 415 8.72 -7.39 19.73
C ILE A 415 10.11 -6.75 19.52
N THR A 416 11.12 -7.58 19.22
CA THR A 416 12.49 -7.15 18.92
C THR A 416 12.89 -7.74 17.56
N PRO A 417 12.61 -7.03 16.44
CA PRO A 417 12.98 -7.49 15.11
C PRO A 417 14.51 -7.51 14.94
N ASP A 418 14.97 -8.36 14.02
CA ASP A 418 16.36 -8.43 13.62
C ASP A 418 16.80 -7.15 12.88
N ILE A 419 18.00 -6.63 13.21
CA ILE A 419 18.53 -5.38 12.64
C ILE A 419 18.70 -5.52 11.11
N LEU A 420 19.15 -6.68 10.63
CA LEU A 420 19.35 -6.89 9.19
C LEU A 420 18.01 -6.89 8.44
N ALA A 421 16.96 -7.49 9.01
CA ALA A 421 15.61 -7.43 8.45
C ALA A 421 15.08 -6.00 8.33
N LEU A 422 15.29 -5.15 9.35
CA LEU A 422 14.91 -3.73 9.31
C LEU A 422 15.68 -2.96 8.25
N VAL A 423 16.99 -3.16 8.14
CA VAL A 423 17.84 -2.51 7.13
C VAL A 423 17.45 -2.95 5.72
N CYS A 424 17.19 -4.24 5.50
CA CYS A 424 16.69 -4.76 4.23
C CYS A 424 15.33 -4.13 3.88
N LEU A 425 14.40 -4.05 4.84
CA LEU A 425 13.11 -3.42 4.61
C LEU A 425 13.23 -1.92 4.32
N ALA A 426 14.15 -1.22 4.98
CA ALA A 426 14.46 0.17 4.70
C ALA A 426 14.97 0.37 3.26
N TYR A 427 15.89 -0.50 2.79
CA TYR A 427 16.35 -0.50 1.41
C TYR A 427 15.20 -0.70 0.41
N LEU A 428 14.26 -1.60 0.70
CA LEU A 428 13.08 -1.83 -0.14
C LEU A 428 12.10 -0.64 -0.14
N PHE A 429 12.15 0.23 0.86
CA PHE A 429 11.33 1.44 0.93
C PHE A 429 12.07 2.72 0.49
N GLU A 430 13.38 2.69 0.29
CA GLU A 430 14.21 3.88 0.03
C GLU A 430 13.71 4.74 -1.15
N GLU A 431 13.26 4.10 -2.23
CA GLU A 431 12.79 4.78 -3.45
C GLU A 431 11.37 5.35 -3.33
N ASN A 432 10.44 4.56 -2.78
CA ASN A 432 9.00 4.85 -2.84
C ASN A 432 8.44 5.45 -1.53
N LYS A 433 9.09 5.19 -0.40
CA LYS A 433 8.66 5.57 0.95
C LYS A 433 9.88 5.95 1.82
N PRO A 434 10.63 6.99 1.46
CA PRO A 434 11.88 7.34 2.13
C PRO A 434 11.69 7.68 3.62
N GLU A 435 10.54 8.24 4.02
CA GLU A 435 10.23 8.52 5.43
C GLU A 435 10.12 7.23 6.25
N ARG A 436 9.44 6.21 5.69
CA ARG A 436 9.34 4.90 6.34
C ARG A 436 10.70 4.21 6.40
N ALA A 437 11.50 4.31 5.34
CA ALA A 437 12.86 3.78 5.34
C ALA A 437 13.73 4.45 6.43
N CYS A 438 13.60 5.77 6.61
CA CYS A 438 14.32 6.51 7.64
C CYS A 438 13.96 6.02 9.04
N LEU A 439 12.66 5.89 9.35
CA LEU A 439 12.19 5.37 10.64
C LEU A 439 12.72 3.96 10.94
N LEU A 440 12.72 3.07 9.93
CA LEU A 440 13.26 1.72 10.09
C LEU A 440 14.76 1.71 10.39
N LEU A 441 15.53 2.63 9.80
CA LEU A 441 16.96 2.78 10.11
C LEU A 441 17.18 3.42 11.50
N GLU A 442 16.34 4.36 11.91
CA GLU A 442 16.37 4.93 13.27
C GLU A 442 16.06 3.88 14.34
N ASP A 443 15.06 3.02 14.10
CA ASP A 443 14.76 1.88 14.98
C ASP A 443 15.91 0.86 14.97
N SER A 444 16.54 0.61 13.81
CA SER A 444 17.74 -0.22 13.71
C SER A 444 18.89 0.33 14.56
N LEU A 445 19.10 1.66 14.52
CA LEU A 445 20.13 2.34 15.31
C LEU A 445 19.82 2.29 16.81
N ARG A 446 18.55 2.45 17.20
CA ARG A 446 18.11 2.33 18.60
C ARG A 446 18.36 0.92 19.14
N LEU A 447 17.97 -0.12 18.38
CA LEU A 447 18.21 -1.52 18.76
C LEU A 447 19.70 -1.86 18.85
N PHE A 448 20.52 -1.27 17.96
CA PHE A 448 21.97 -1.41 18.02
C PHE A 448 22.56 -0.83 19.31
N ASP A 449 22.05 0.32 19.77
CA ASP A 449 22.49 0.95 21.03
C ASP A 449 21.96 0.21 22.29
N GLU A 450 20.76 -0.39 22.21
CA GLU A 450 20.11 -1.10 23.33
C GLU A 450 20.62 -2.54 23.55
N GLN A 451 21.14 -3.23 22.53
CA GLN A 451 21.56 -4.64 22.63
C GLN A 451 23.09 -4.83 22.70
N PRO A 452 23.70 -4.87 23.91
CA PRO A 452 25.14 -5.02 24.06
C PRO A 452 25.70 -6.41 23.71
N ASN A 453 24.85 -7.43 23.49
CA ASN A 453 25.23 -8.85 23.40
C ASN A 453 25.14 -9.47 21.99
N ILE A 454 24.93 -8.70 20.91
CA ILE A 454 25.18 -9.17 19.54
C ILE A 454 26.70 -9.15 19.29
N ILE A 455 27.34 -10.24 19.70
CA ILE A 455 28.76 -10.35 20.10
C ILE A 455 29.80 -10.44 18.95
N ILE A 456 29.46 -10.33 17.66
CA ILE A 456 30.49 -10.46 16.60
C ILE A 456 31.10 -9.13 16.14
N ALA A 457 30.59 -7.96 16.53
CA ALA A 457 31.26 -6.70 16.16
C ALA A 457 31.18 -5.59 17.23
N ARG A 458 31.63 -5.89 18.45
CA ARG A 458 31.96 -4.85 19.46
C ARG A 458 33.13 -3.92 19.07
N ASN A 459 33.63 -3.99 17.83
CA ASN A 459 34.75 -3.18 17.30
C ASN A 459 34.48 -2.62 15.89
N SER A 460 33.26 -2.20 15.59
CA SER A 460 33.00 -1.51 14.31
C SER A 460 32.17 -0.25 14.53
N PRO A 461 32.79 0.85 15.01
CA PRO A 461 32.26 2.21 14.76
C PRO A 461 31.79 2.36 13.30
N SER A 462 32.36 1.61 12.36
CA SER A 462 31.94 1.52 10.97
C SER A 462 30.47 1.11 10.73
N VAL A 463 29.84 0.23 11.52
CA VAL A 463 28.43 -0.14 11.30
C VAL A 463 27.50 1.00 11.71
N LYS A 464 27.72 1.57 12.89
CA LYS A 464 26.97 2.71 13.40
C LYS A 464 27.10 3.92 12.48
N ILE A 465 28.32 4.24 12.06
CA ILE A 465 28.60 5.32 11.10
C ILE A 465 27.89 5.08 9.77
N ARG A 466 27.85 3.85 9.25
CA ARG A 466 27.11 3.52 8.01
C ARG A 466 25.60 3.72 8.16
N LEU A 467 25.01 3.28 9.28
CA LEU A 467 23.59 3.50 9.56
C LEU A 467 23.27 4.99 9.65
N GLN A 468 24.05 5.75 10.43
CA GLN A 468 23.89 7.19 10.57
C GLN A 468 24.08 7.94 9.25
N ASN A 469 25.06 7.54 8.43
CA ASN A 469 25.25 8.11 7.09
C ASN A 469 24.06 7.84 6.17
N ASN A 470 23.50 6.62 6.19
CA ASN A 470 22.32 6.28 5.40
C ASN A 470 21.07 7.05 5.88
N ILE A 471 20.91 7.23 7.20
CA ILE A 471 19.86 8.10 7.78
C ILE A 471 20.04 9.54 7.30
N ALA A 472 21.25 10.10 7.38
CA ALA A 472 21.54 11.46 6.89
C ALA A 472 21.23 11.60 5.39
N SER A 473 21.60 10.62 4.57
CA SER A 473 21.29 10.58 3.15
C SER A 473 19.77 10.55 2.88
N LEU A 474 19.01 9.76 3.65
CA LEU A 474 17.54 9.71 3.54
C LEU A 474 16.88 11.01 4.00
N LEU A 475 17.30 11.58 5.13
CA LEU A 475 16.82 12.88 5.63
C LEU A 475 17.08 13.99 4.60
N THR A 476 18.23 13.95 3.93
CA THR A 476 18.57 14.86 2.82
C THR A 476 17.59 14.69 1.66
N ARG A 477 17.27 13.45 1.27
CA ARG A 477 16.28 13.17 0.20
C ARG A 477 14.86 13.61 0.56
N ILE A 478 14.47 13.52 1.83
CA ILE A 478 13.17 13.96 2.35
C ILE A 478 13.08 15.50 2.41
N GLY A 479 14.22 16.20 2.45
CA GLY A 479 14.31 17.66 2.60
C GLY A 479 14.45 18.14 4.05
N ARG A 480 14.75 17.25 5.00
CA ARG A 480 15.03 17.57 6.42
C ARG A 480 16.52 17.83 6.64
N TYR A 481 17.05 18.87 6.01
CA TYR A 481 18.49 19.15 5.96
C TYR A 481 19.12 19.38 7.34
N SER A 482 18.45 20.12 8.23
CA SER A 482 18.96 20.42 9.57
C SER A 482 19.10 19.19 10.46
N GLU A 483 18.28 18.15 10.24
CA GLU A 483 18.42 16.88 10.95
C GLU A 483 19.50 16.00 10.35
N ALA A 484 19.61 15.99 9.01
CA ALA A 484 20.71 15.31 8.32
C ALA A 484 22.07 15.86 8.79
N GLU A 485 22.19 17.19 8.88
CA GLU A 485 23.37 17.87 9.41
C GLU A 485 23.68 17.45 10.85
N LYS A 486 22.69 17.45 11.75
CA LYS A 486 22.90 17.00 13.14
C LYS A 486 23.45 15.58 13.21
N VAL A 487 22.90 14.66 12.41
CA VAL A 487 23.37 13.27 12.37
C VAL A 487 24.82 13.21 11.88
N LEU A 488 25.18 13.96 10.82
CA LEU A 488 26.55 14.02 10.31
C LEU A 488 27.51 14.68 11.31
N SER A 489 27.11 15.74 12.01
CA SER A 489 27.89 16.36 13.10
C SER A 489 28.19 15.36 14.21
N THR A 490 27.24 14.49 14.57
CA THR A 490 27.51 13.43 15.56
C THR A 490 28.58 12.44 15.09
N ILE A 491 28.64 12.16 13.78
CA ILE A 491 29.69 11.34 13.19
C ILE A 491 31.02 12.09 13.19
N PHE A 492 31.05 13.37 12.78
CA PHE A 492 32.29 14.14 12.71
C PHE A 492 32.94 14.36 14.07
N ASN A 493 32.17 14.51 15.15
CA ASN A 493 32.71 14.60 16.51
C ASN A 493 33.58 13.38 16.90
N ILE A 494 33.34 12.20 16.30
CA ILE A 494 34.17 11.00 16.50
C ILE A 494 35.56 11.17 15.86
N TYR A 495 35.64 11.92 14.76
CA TYR A 495 36.88 12.14 14.00
C TYR A 495 37.65 13.39 14.42
N THR A 496 37.01 14.37 15.04
CA THR A 496 37.60 15.69 15.30
C THR A 496 38.06 15.90 16.75
N ASP A 497 37.96 14.89 17.63
CA ASP A 497 38.24 14.97 19.08
C ASP A 497 37.51 16.13 19.80
N LEU A 498 36.45 16.67 19.19
CA LEU A 498 35.65 17.75 19.76
C LEU A 498 34.70 17.16 20.81
N SER A 499 34.62 17.78 21.98
CA SER A 499 33.61 17.44 23.00
C SER A 499 32.21 17.49 22.39
N SER A 500 31.35 16.53 22.77
CA SER A 500 29.96 16.48 22.34
C SER A 500 29.25 17.80 22.67
N GLY A 501 29.13 18.71 21.70
CA GLY A 501 28.54 20.03 21.88
C GLY A 501 29.23 21.20 21.18
N ASP A 502 30.50 21.04 20.75
CA ASP A 502 31.32 22.12 20.16
C ASP A 502 31.48 22.03 18.62
N TYR A 503 30.58 21.34 17.92
CA TYR A 503 30.65 21.29 16.45
C TYR A 503 30.24 22.66 15.87
N ASP A 504 31.23 23.42 15.41
CA ASP A 504 31.06 24.67 14.68
C ASP A 504 31.56 24.48 13.23
N GLU A 505 30.72 24.85 12.26
CA GLU A 505 30.94 24.64 10.82
C GLU A 505 32.21 25.35 10.32
N ASP A 506 32.45 26.58 10.82
CA ASP A 506 33.61 27.38 10.44
C ASP A 506 34.88 26.83 11.09
N VAL A 507 34.82 26.43 12.36
CA VAL A 507 35.94 25.78 13.06
C VAL A 507 36.30 24.45 12.41
N PHE A 508 35.29 23.67 12.00
CA PHE A 508 35.48 22.42 11.28
C PHE A 508 36.22 22.66 9.97
N LEU A 509 35.76 23.60 9.13
CA LEU A 509 36.42 23.93 7.86
C LEU A 509 37.83 24.50 8.04
N GLN A 510 38.07 25.35 9.04
CA GLN A 510 39.40 25.87 9.34
C GLN A 510 40.40 24.76 9.68
N ASN A 511 39.93 23.70 10.33
CA ASN A 511 40.77 22.58 10.76
C ASN A 511 40.69 21.36 9.84
N ILE A 512 39.94 21.41 8.74
CA ILE A 512 39.63 20.23 7.94
C ILE A 512 40.87 19.52 7.38
N GLN A 513 41.93 20.28 7.09
CA GLN A 513 43.22 19.75 6.64
C GLN A 513 43.91 18.83 7.68
N LYS A 514 43.52 18.92 8.96
CA LYS A 514 43.99 18.05 10.04
C LYS A 514 43.24 16.71 10.08
N TYR A 515 42.06 16.62 9.45
CA TYR A 515 41.15 15.48 9.55
C TYR A 515 41.11 14.65 8.25
N ASN A 516 42.29 14.32 7.71
CA ASN A 516 42.40 13.56 6.46
C ASN A 516 41.93 12.09 6.60
N GLU A 517 41.60 11.63 7.80
CA GLU A 517 41.07 10.27 8.05
C GLU A 517 39.55 10.17 7.84
N ILE A 518 38.84 11.29 7.69
CA ILE A 518 37.38 11.30 7.50
C ILE A 518 37.03 10.69 6.12
N PRO A 519 36.21 9.62 6.07
CA PRO A 519 35.77 9.03 4.81
C PRO A 519 35.17 10.04 3.83
N ILE A 520 35.61 10.00 2.57
CA ILE A 520 35.17 10.90 1.49
C ILE A 520 33.65 10.99 1.33
N LEU A 521 32.93 9.88 1.53
CA LEU A 521 31.47 9.83 1.39
C LEU A 521 30.77 10.72 2.44
N LEU A 522 31.30 10.81 3.66
CA LEU A 522 30.74 11.66 4.72
C LEU A 522 30.95 13.14 4.39
N LEU A 523 32.15 13.50 3.92
CA LEU A 523 32.46 14.87 3.48
C LEU A 523 31.56 15.28 2.30
N TYR A 524 31.38 14.38 1.34
CA TYR A 524 30.50 14.62 0.19
C TYR A 524 29.05 14.81 0.62
N ASN A 525 28.52 13.95 1.50
CA ASN A 525 27.14 14.06 1.99
C ASN A 525 26.94 15.35 2.80
N GLN A 526 27.91 15.76 3.62
CA GLN A 526 27.86 17.04 4.32
C GLN A 526 27.86 18.23 3.35
N ALA A 527 28.72 18.21 2.33
CA ALA A 527 28.76 19.26 1.31
C ALA A 527 27.42 19.35 0.55
N LEU A 528 26.80 18.20 0.26
CA LEU A 528 25.50 18.13 -0.38
C LEU A 528 24.38 18.68 0.51
N VAL A 529 24.38 18.39 1.81
CA VAL A 529 23.44 18.96 2.78
C VAL A 529 23.56 20.48 2.81
N TRP A 530 24.78 21.01 2.91
CA TRP A 530 25.04 22.46 2.88
C TRP A 530 24.62 23.10 1.56
N GLU A 531 24.87 22.46 0.42
CA GLU A 531 24.41 22.92 -0.90
C GLU A 531 22.87 23.05 -0.93
N LEU A 532 22.16 22.02 -0.48
CA LEU A 532 20.69 21.98 -0.51
C LEU A 532 20.03 22.91 0.52
N GLU A 533 20.70 23.16 1.64
CA GLU A 533 20.26 24.14 2.65
C GLU A 533 20.49 25.59 2.20
N GLY A 534 21.35 25.81 1.19
CA GLY A 534 21.68 27.13 0.66
C GLY A 534 22.99 27.72 1.20
N LYS A 535 23.75 26.97 1.99
CA LYS A 535 25.08 27.31 2.52
C LYS A 535 26.17 27.13 1.42
N MET A 536 26.02 27.84 0.31
CA MET A 536 26.81 27.63 -0.93
C MET A 536 28.32 27.79 -0.75
N VAL A 537 28.76 28.73 0.09
CA VAL A 537 30.19 28.99 0.33
C VAL A 537 30.85 27.82 1.08
N LEU A 538 30.18 27.29 2.11
CA LEU A 538 30.66 26.15 2.88
C LEU A 538 30.72 24.89 2.00
N ALA A 539 29.66 24.62 1.23
CA ALA A 539 29.61 23.51 0.28
C ALA A 539 30.76 23.58 -0.75
N ARG A 540 30.97 24.75 -1.37
CA ARG A 540 32.06 24.97 -2.34
C ARG A 540 33.44 24.70 -1.71
N THR A 541 33.65 25.17 -0.49
CA THR A 541 34.91 25.00 0.24
C THR A 541 35.16 23.51 0.51
N LEU A 542 34.13 22.79 0.96
CA LEU A 542 34.20 21.37 1.26
C LEU A 542 34.42 20.51 0.01
N TYR A 543 33.71 20.77 -1.09
CA TYR A 543 33.95 20.09 -2.36
C TYR A 543 35.37 20.34 -2.90
N SER A 544 35.87 21.57 -2.77
CA SER A 544 37.25 21.91 -3.18
C SER A 544 38.27 21.16 -2.33
N HIS A 545 38.02 21.03 -1.03
CA HIS A 545 38.84 20.25 -0.12
C HIS A 545 38.87 18.76 -0.50
N ILE A 546 37.70 18.16 -0.80
CA ILE A 546 37.61 16.77 -1.27
C ILE A 546 38.51 16.55 -2.49
N ILE A 547 38.49 17.46 -3.46
CA ILE A 547 39.33 17.35 -4.66
C ILE A 547 40.82 17.49 -4.33
N SER A 548 41.17 18.36 -3.38
CA SER A 548 42.57 18.56 -2.99
C SER A 548 43.19 17.34 -2.28
N VAL A 549 42.41 16.63 -1.46
CA VAL A 549 42.90 15.52 -0.63
C VAL A 549 42.76 14.18 -1.34
N TYR A 550 41.61 13.94 -1.98
CA TYR A 550 41.26 12.65 -2.57
C TYR A 550 41.44 12.59 -4.09
N GLY A 551 42.12 13.58 -4.69
CA GLY A 551 42.32 13.69 -6.14
C GLY A 551 41.04 14.15 -6.85
N GLU A 552 41.00 14.05 -8.19
CA GLU A 552 39.87 14.48 -9.03
C GLU A 552 38.58 13.65 -8.81
N TYR A 553 38.02 13.67 -7.59
CA TYR A 553 36.79 12.97 -7.22
C TYR A 553 35.63 13.44 -8.11
N PRO A 554 35.04 12.57 -8.94
CA PRO A 554 34.18 13.01 -10.03
C PRO A 554 32.93 13.77 -9.56
N ASP A 555 32.28 13.29 -8.50
CA ASP A 555 31.01 13.88 -8.05
C ASP A 555 31.22 15.28 -7.45
N ALA A 556 32.32 15.50 -6.73
CA ALA A 556 32.68 16.85 -6.26
C ALA A 556 33.01 17.80 -7.43
N LEU A 557 33.69 17.32 -8.48
CA LEU A 557 33.96 18.11 -9.68
C LEU A 557 32.66 18.55 -10.36
N PHE A 558 31.73 17.62 -10.60
CA PHE A 558 30.46 17.96 -11.23
C PHE A 558 29.61 18.90 -10.37
N ARG A 559 29.63 18.74 -9.03
CA ARG A 559 28.93 19.66 -8.11
C ARG A 559 29.54 21.05 -8.12
N LEU A 560 30.87 21.18 -8.11
CA LEU A 560 31.52 22.49 -8.30
C LEU A 560 31.18 23.11 -9.66
N GLY A 561 31.20 22.32 -10.73
CA GLY A 561 30.79 22.78 -12.05
C GLY A 561 29.34 23.26 -12.09
N TYR A 562 28.43 22.56 -11.39
CA TYR A 562 27.03 22.97 -11.23
C TYR A 562 26.91 24.28 -10.45
N LEU A 563 27.63 24.43 -9.33
CA LEU A 563 27.66 25.66 -8.54
C LEU A 563 28.25 26.85 -9.33
N SER A 564 29.25 26.61 -10.18
CA SER A 564 29.78 27.63 -11.09
C SER A 564 28.78 28.00 -12.18
N TYR A 565 28.10 27.02 -12.77
CA TYR A 565 27.06 27.24 -13.77
C TYR A 565 25.88 28.05 -13.20
N ALA A 566 25.44 27.73 -11.99
CA ALA A 566 24.37 28.47 -11.30
C ALA A 566 24.75 29.92 -10.95
N ASN A 567 26.05 30.22 -10.90
CA ASN A 567 26.60 31.56 -10.70
C ASN A 567 26.94 32.27 -12.03
N ASP A 568 26.47 31.76 -13.17
CA ASP A 568 26.78 32.24 -14.53
C ASP A 568 28.29 32.21 -14.90
N ASP A 569 29.12 31.52 -14.13
CA ASP A 569 30.53 31.29 -14.44
C ASP A 569 30.67 30.05 -15.34
N PHE A 570 30.31 30.23 -16.61
CA PHE A 570 30.37 29.16 -17.61
C PHE A 570 31.80 28.68 -17.89
N VAL A 571 32.82 29.51 -17.63
CA VAL A 571 34.23 29.14 -17.86
C VAL A 571 34.68 28.13 -16.82
N ALA A 572 34.49 28.44 -15.53
CA ALA A 572 34.82 27.51 -14.46
C ALA A 572 33.95 26.24 -14.53
N ALA A 573 32.66 26.37 -14.85
CA ALA A 573 31.77 25.23 -15.02
C ALA A 573 32.29 24.26 -16.08
N LYS A 574 32.68 24.78 -17.24
CA LYS A 574 33.25 23.98 -18.33
C LYS A 574 34.54 23.28 -17.91
N GLU A 575 35.45 23.97 -17.23
CA GLU A 575 36.71 23.38 -16.75
C GLU A 575 36.45 22.18 -15.83
N PHE A 576 35.56 22.33 -14.84
CA PHE A 576 35.22 21.23 -13.94
C PHE A 576 34.57 20.04 -14.67
N TYR A 577 33.67 20.30 -15.62
CA TYR A 577 33.04 19.24 -16.41
C TYR A 577 34.05 18.50 -17.31
N GLU A 578 34.99 19.22 -17.94
CA GLU A 578 36.05 18.62 -18.77
C GLU A 578 37.02 17.78 -17.93
N ARG A 579 37.34 18.21 -16.71
CA ARG A 579 38.12 17.41 -15.77
C ARG A 579 37.39 16.15 -15.33
N GLY A 580 36.09 16.26 -15.00
CA GLY A 580 35.23 15.14 -14.64
C GLY A 580 35.00 14.14 -15.79
N ALA A 581 35.10 14.61 -17.05
CA ALA A 581 34.93 13.78 -18.24
C ALA A 581 35.92 12.62 -18.33
N LYS A 582 37.10 12.73 -17.70
CA LYS A 582 38.09 11.64 -17.61
C LYS A 582 37.53 10.40 -16.89
N PHE A 583 36.61 10.61 -15.94
CA PHE A 583 36.08 9.56 -15.08
C PHE A 583 34.65 9.17 -15.43
N LYS A 584 33.78 10.16 -15.70
CA LYS A 584 32.37 9.94 -16.08
C LYS A 584 32.07 10.71 -17.38
N PRO A 585 32.57 10.24 -18.55
CA PRO A 585 32.48 10.97 -19.82
C PRO A 585 31.03 11.21 -20.27
N LYS A 586 30.15 10.27 -19.97
CA LYS A 586 28.71 10.32 -20.30
C LYS A 586 27.99 11.43 -19.54
N LEU A 587 28.18 11.50 -18.22
CA LEU A 587 27.62 12.56 -17.37
C LEU A 587 28.22 13.93 -17.75
N ALA A 588 29.53 13.99 -18.00
CA ALA A 588 30.18 15.21 -18.45
C ALA A 588 29.61 15.70 -19.79
N SER A 589 29.39 14.80 -20.76
CA SER A 589 28.79 15.14 -22.06
C SER A 589 27.40 15.76 -21.89
N HIS A 590 26.57 15.21 -21.00
CA HIS A 590 25.27 15.80 -20.66
C HIS A 590 25.39 17.20 -20.04
N LEU A 591 26.30 17.41 -19.10
CA LEU A 591 26.45 18.71 -18.44
C LEU A 591 27.05 19.77 -19.39
N LEU A 592 28.02 19.39 -20.21
CA LEU A 592 28.55 20.22 -21.29
C LEU A 592 27.49 20.52 -22.36
N ALA A 593 26.59 19.59 -22.63
CA ALA A 593 25.45 19.79 -23.52
C ALA A 593 24.48 20.84 -22.93
N THR A 594 24.22 20.83 -21.61
CA THR A 594 23.46 21.90 -20.94
C THR A 594 24.09 23.27 -21.16
N LEU A 595 25.42 23.34 -21.02
CA LEU A 595 26.18 24.58 -21.19
C LEU A 595 26.19 25.05 -22.65
N ALA A 596 26.32 24.14 -23.62
CA ALA A 596 26.19 24.49 -25.04
C ALA A 596 24.79 25.03 -25.38
N ARG A 597 23.74 24.43 -24.80
CA ARG A 597 22.35 24.91 -24.93
C ARG A 597 22.19 26.33 -24.36
N SER A 598 22.73 26.61 -23.17
CA SER A 598 22.62 27.96 -22.57
C SER A 598 23.39 29.02 -23.36
N GLN A 599 24.45 28.63 -24.07
CA GLN A 599 25.21 29.50 -24.98
C GLN A 599 24.59 29.63 -26.39
N GLY A 600 23.54 28.87 -26.70
CA GLY A 600 22.89 28.88 -28.02
C GLY A 600 23.63 28.08 -29.11
N ASP A 601 24.64 27.28 -28.76
CA ASP A 601 25.37 26.42 -29.70
C ASP A 601 24.66 25.07 -29.88
N TYR A 602 23.62 25.07 -30.73
CA TYR A 602 22.80 23.89 -30.98
C TYR A 602 23.55 22.73 -31.68
N HIS A 603 24.57 23.03 -32.48
CA HIS A 603 25.36 22.01 -33.16
C HIS A 603 26.22 21.23 -32.14
N LYS A 604 26.92 21.95 -31.28
CA LYS A 604 27.69 21.34 -30.19
C LYS A 604 26.78 20.64 -29.20
N TYR A 605 25.59 21.19 -28.93
CA TYR A 605 24.58 20.55 -28.08
C TYR A 605 24.20 19.16 -28.61
N GLN A 606 23.84 19.05 -29.89
CA GLN A 606 23.52 17.76 -30.51
C GLN A 606 24.70 16.79 -30.46
N SER A 607 25.89 17.25 -30.87
CA SER A 607 27.09 16.41 -30.93
C SER A 607 27.43 15.80 -29.56
N LEU A 608 27.27 16.56 -28.47
CA LEU A 608 27.53 16.08 -27.12
C LEU A 608 26.49 15.07 -26.64
N LEU A 609 25.21 15.22 -27.01
CA LEU A 609 24.17 14.23 -26.70
C LEU A 609 24.39 12.93 -27.47
N GLU A 610 24.76 13.01 -28.75
CA GLU A 610 25.12 11.83 -29.55
C GLU A 610 26.38 11.15 -29.02
N GLN A 611 27.37 11.93 -28.57
CA GLN A 611 28.56 11.41 -27.89
C GLN A 611 28.20 10.68 -26.59
N ALA A 612 27.25 11.20 -25.79
CA ALA A 612 26.80 10.54 -24.57
C ALA A 612 26.22 9.14 -24.86
N LEU A 613 25.42 9.01 -25.93
CA LEU A 613 24.87 7.73 -26.39
C LEU A 613 25.94 6.75 -26.90
N GLN A 614 27.00 7.26 -27.52
CA GLN A 614 28.11 6.46 -28.05
C GLN A 614 29.14 6.08 -26.97
N SER A 615 29.21 6.85 -25.88
CA SER A 615 30.16 6.63 -24.80
C SER A 615 29.83 5.34 -24.04
N ARG A 616 30.52 4.25 -24.37
CA ARG A 616 30.46 2.98 -23.63
C ARG A 616 31.51 3.02 -22.51
N GLN A 617 31.08 2.87 -21.26
CA GLN A 617 32.03 2.67 -20.17
C GLN A 617 32.38 1.19 -20.03
N PHE A 618 33.64 0.91 -19.74
CA PHE A 618 34.09 -0.44 -19.37
C PHE A 618 33.49 -0.76 -17.99
N ASN A 619 32.73 -1.86 -17.86
CA ASN A 619 32.04 -2.36 -16.64
C ASN A 619 30.58 -1.91 -16.40
N GLU A 620 29.88 -1.29 -17.36
CA GLU A 620 28.45 -1.04 -17.22
C GLU A 620 27.64 -2.36 -17.34
N THR A 621 26.70 -2.59 -16.41
CA THR A 621 25.73 -3.69 -16.51
C THR A 621 24.85 -3.52 -17.75
N ARG A 622 24.24 -4.61 -18.23
CA ARG A 622 23.34 -4.59 -19.41
C ARG A 622 22.15 -3.64 -19.28
N GLU A 623 21.80 -3.22 -18.05
CA GLU A 623 20.78 -2.21 -17.76
C GLU A 623 21.32 -0.76 -17.83
N ALA A 624 22.62 -0.53 -17.57
CA ALA A 624 23.27 0.77 -17.81
C ALA A 624 23.54 1.05 -19.31
N LEU A 625 23.39 0.01 -20.14
CA LEU A 625 23.50 0.05 -21.60
C LEU A 625 22.25 0.63 -22.30
N ASP A 626 21.10 0.70 -21.63
CA ASP A 626 19.87 1.32 -22.13
C ASP A 626 19.63 2.68 -21.44
N ASP A 627 20.33 3.71 -21.94
CA ASP A 627 20.31 5.06 -21.38
C ASP A 627 19.02 5.83 -21.71
N ASP A 628 17.96 5.57 -20.95
CA ASP A 628 16.69 6.26 -21.04
C ASP A 628 16.84 7.79 -20.90
N TYR A 629 17.74 8.25 -20.03
CA TYR A 629 18.02 9.66 -19.85
C TYR A 629 18.60 10.32 -21.12
N SER A 630 19.64 9.74 -21.74
CA SER A 630 20.17 10.26 -23.02
C SER A 630 19.11 10.24 -24.12
N PHE A 631 18.35 9.15 -24.24
CA PHE A 631 17.33 9.02 -25.28
C PHE A 631 16.24 10.09 -25.15
N VAL A 632 15.70 10.27 -23.94
CA VAL A 632 14.71 11.31 -23.66
C VAL A 632 15.30 12.70 -23.88
N ARG A 633 16.56 12.92 -23.50
CA ARG A 633 17.22 14.22 -23.66
C ARG A 633 17.51 14.57 -25.12
N LEU A 634 17.92 13.59 -25.93
CA LEU A 634 18.07 13.76 -27.38
C LEU A 634 16.71 13.97 -28.06
N CYS A 635 15.66 13.28 -27.61
CA CYS A 635 14.29 13.53 -28.06
C CYS A 635 13.86 14.98 -27.75
N ASN A 636 14.12 15.48 -26.54
CA ASN A 636 13.83 16.85 -26.17
C ASN A 636 14.59 17.87 -27.04
N PHE A 637 15.85 17.59 -27.40
CA PHE A 637 16.58 18.41 -28.38
C PHE A 637 15.88 18.46 -29.74
N TYR A 638 15.47 17.31 -30.28
CA TYR A 638 14.78 17.29 -31.57
C TYR A 638 13.46 18.05 -31.51
N ILE A 639 12.70 17.93 -30.41
CA ILE A 639 11.47 18.70 -30.16
C ILE A 639 11.77 20.21 -30.12
N ASP A 640 12.80 20.64 -29.39
CA ASP A 640 13.21 22.06 -29.29
C ASP A 640 13.54 22.64 -30.68
N CYS A 641 14.13 21.85 -31.57
CA CYS A 641 14.49 22.28 -32.92
C CYS A 641 13.30 22.36 -33.90
N LEU A 642 12.14 21.77 -33.60
CA LEU A 642 11.02 21.70 -34.56
C LEU A 642 10.53 23.08 -35.01
N GLN A 643 10.58 24.08 -34.14
CA GLN A 643 10.11 25.44 -34.47
C GLN A 643 11.04 26.21 -35.41
N VAL A 644 12.30 25.77 -35.54
CA VAL A 644 13.36 26.50 -36.25
C VAL A 644 13.70 25.86 -37.61
N VAL A 645 13.31 24.60 -37.83
CA VAL A 645 13.70 23.83 -39.02
C VAL A 645 12.58 23.74 -40.06
N ASP A 646 12.96 23.63 -41.34
CA ASP A 646 12.02 23.44 -42.46
C ASP A 646 11.15 22.18 -42.31
N GLU A 647 9.95 22.17 -42.91
CA GLU A 647 8.99 21.06 -42.85
C GLU A 647 9.58 19.67 -43.17
N ARG A 648 10.51 19.59 -44.13
CA ARG A 648 11.17 18.32 -44.48
C ARG A 648 12.02 17.78 -43.33
N ARG A 649 12.71 18.67 -42.60
CA ARG A 649 13.52 18.31 -41.43
C ARG A 649 12.64 18.05 -40.22
N GLN A 650 11.55 18.80 -40.06
CA GLN A 650 10.55 18.54 -39.01
C GLN A 650 10.04 17.10 -39.06
N ARG A 651 9.66 16.59 -40.24
CA ARG A 651 9.22 15.19 -40.39
C ARG A 651 10.29 14.20 -39.93
N LYS A 652 11.54 14.38 -40.37
CA LYS A 652 12.66 13.51 -39.98
C LYS A 652 12.92 13.55 -38.47
N PHE A 653 12.81 14.73 -37.84
CA PHE A 653 12.99 14.87 -36.40
C PHE A 653 11.84 14.22 -35.63
N MET A 654 10.60 14.36 -36.11
CA MET A 654 9.45 13.64 -35.54
C MET A 654 9.61 12.12 -35.63
N ASP A 655 10.08 11.58 -36.77
CA ASP A 655 10.33 10.14 -36.92
C ASP A 655 11.40 9.66 -35.93
N LYS A 656 12.50 10.42 -35.79
CA LYS A 656 13.55 10.14 -34.79
C LYS A 656 13.02 10.19 -33.35
N CYS A 657 12.21 11.18 -32.99
CA CYS A 657 11.61 11.27 -31.66
C CYS A 657 10.78 10.01 -31.35
N LEU A 658 9.98 9.55 -32.31
CA LEU A 658 9.16 8.36 -32.12
C LEU A 658 10.02 7.11 -31.90
N GLU A 659 11.08 6.92 -32.69
CA GLU A 659 12.02 5.81 -32.52
C GLU A 659 12.65 5.79 -31.12
N LEU A 660 13.15 6.95 -30.66
CA LEU A 660 13.77 7.10 -29.34
C LEU A 660 12.76 6.80 -28.22
N LEU A 661 11.55 7.36 -28.30
CA LEU A 661 10.51 7.18 -27.30
C LEU A 661 9.99 5.74 -27.25
N GLN A 662 9.80 5.09 -28.40
CA GLN A 662 9.39 3.68 -28.47
C GLN A 662 10.41 2.79 -27.78
N ARG A 663 11.71 3.02 -28.02
CA ARG A 663 12.78 2.27 -27.37
C ARG A 663 12.77 2.46 -25.86
N VAL A 664 12.62 3.70 -25.37
CA VAL A 664 12.58 3.94 -23.92
C VAL A 664 11.35 3.30 -23.29
N LEU A 665 10.16 3.49 -23.87
CA LEU A 665 8.91 3.00 -23.29
C LEU A 665 8.74 1.48 -23.39
N SER A 666 9.40 0.81 -24.34
CA SER A 666 9.40 -0.66 -24.39
C SER A 666 10.24 -1.28 -23.28
N HIS A 667 11.31 -0.61 -22.85
CA HIS A 667 12.18 -1.09 -21.77
C HIS A 667 11.75 -0.55 -20.39
N TYR A 668 11.28 0.70 -20.33
CA TYR A 668 10.91 1.44 -19.12
C TYR A 668 9.51 2.04 -19.26
N PRO A 669 8.44 1.21 -19.18
CA PRO A 669 7.07 1.65 -19.42
C PRO A 669 6.54 2.69 -18.42
N TYR A 670 7.20 2.84 -17.26
CA TYR A 670 6.84 3.81 -16.22
C TYR A 670 7.70 5.08 -16.23
N ASN A 671 8.54 5.30 -17.25
CA ASN A 671 9.34 6.52 -17.36
C ASN A 671 8.44 7.73 -17.63
N ALA A 672 8.20 8.53 -16.59
CA ALA A 672 7.33 9.70 -16.63
C ALA A 672 7.82 10.80 -17.59
N PHE A 673 9.14 10.95 -17.76
CA PHE A 673 9.71 11.96 -18.66
C PHE A 673 9.57 11.55 -20.13
N ALA A 674 9.75 10.26 -20.44
CA ALA A 674 9.47 9.72 -21.77
C ALA A 674 7.97 9.83 -22.11
N ALA A 675 7.08 9.52 -21.16
CA ALA A 675 5.64 9.71 -21.33
C ALA A 675 5.28 11.19 -21.54
N ASN A 676 5.90 12.13 -20.80
CA ASN A 676 5.71 13.56 -21.01
C ASN A 676 6.16 14.00 -22.41
N ALA A 677 7.35 13.56 -22.86
CA ALA A 677 7.84 13.82 -24.21
C ALA A 677 6.94 13.20 -25.29
N PHE A 678 6.38 12.01 -25.04
CA PHE A 678 5.39 11.40 -25.91
C PHE A 678 4.08 12.19 -25.96
N GLY A 679 3.60 12.73 -24.83
CA GLY A 679 2.46 13.65 -24.81
C GLY A 679 2.70 14.90 -25.65
N ILE A 680 3.92 15.45 -25.65
CA ILE A 680 4.31 16.56 -26.51
C ILE A 680 4.33 16.11 -27.98
N TYR A 681 4.90 14.94 -28.29
CA TYR A 681 4.89 14.38 -29.64
C TYR A 681 3.46 14.22 -30.19
N VAL A 682 2.55 13.65 -29.39
CA VAL A 682 1.15 13.43 -29.75
C VAL A 682 0.41 14.77 -29.96
N SER A 683 0.69 15.79 -29.15
CA SER A 683 0.08 17.11 -29.32
C SER A 683 0.54 17.81 -30.61
N LEU A 684 1.81 17.64 -30.99
CA LEU A 684 2.37 18.12 -32.25
C LEU A 684 1.78 17.40 -33.48
N ARG A 685 1.18 16.22 -33.29
CA ARG A 685 0.39 15.49 -34.30
C ARG A 685 -1.10 15.85 -34.27
N GLU A 686 -1.46 16.91 -33.53
CA GLU A 686 -2.83 17.43 -33.38
C GLU A 686 -3.82 16.46 -32.71
N MET A 687 -3.32 15.41 -32.06
CA MET A 687 -4.11 14.43 -31.31
C MET A 687 -4.33 14.90 -29.87
N TYR A 688 -5.03 16.02 -29.70
CA TYR A 688 -5.14 16.73 -28.42
C TYR A 688 -5.91 15.96 -27.32
N SER A 689 -6.86 15.09 -27.69
CA SER A 689 -7.58 14.23 -26.74
C SER A 689 -6.63 13.28 -26.01
N ASP A 690 -5.75 12.65 -26.78
CA ASP A 690 -4.86 11.60 -26.32
C ASP A 690 -3.70 12.23 -25.53
N ALA A 691 -3.19 13.37 -26.01
CA ALA A 691 -2.23 14.17 -25.27
C ALA A 691 -2.78 14.61 -23.89
N ARG A 692 -4.06 15.01 -23.82
CA ARG A 692 -4.72 15.37 -22.55
C ARG A 692 -4.74 14.20 -21.58
N GLU A 693 -5.06 13.00 -22.05
CA GLU A 693 -5.09 11.79 -21.20
C GLU A 693 -3.70 11.42 -20.69
N ILE A 694 -2.68 11.48 -21.56
CA ILE A 694 -1.28 11.24 -21.19
C ILE A 694 -0.85 12.22 -20.09
N PHE A 695 -1.00 13.53 -20.30
CA PHE A 695 -0.57 14.52 -19.31
C PHE A 695 -1.38 14.43 -18.01
N HIS A 696 -2.67 14.10 -18.08
CA HIS A 696 -3.49 13.89 -16.89
C HIS A 696 -2.98 12.71 -16.06
N GLY A 697 -2.60 11.60 -16.70
CA GLY A 697 -2.01 10.43 -16.02
C GLY A 697 -0.67 10.73 -15.32
N LEU A 698 0.02 11.82 -15.70
CA LEU A 698 1.31 12.21 -15.13
C LEU A 698 1.21 13.12 -13.90
N VAL A 699 0.01 13.58 -13.51
CA VAL A 699 -0.20 14.60 -12.45
C VAL A 699 0.25 14.16 -11.04
N GLY A 700 0.61 12.89 -10.83
CA GLY A 700 1.20 12.36 -9.58
C GLY A 700 2.62 11.81 -9.72
N THR A 701 3.32 12.13 -10.80
CA THR A 701 4.64 11.56 -11.14
C THR A 701 5.75 12.62 -11.01
N PRO A 702 7.04 12.24 -11.08
CA PRO A 702 8.15 13.22 -11.08
C PRO A 702 8.08 14.26 -12.21
N ALA A 703 7.36 13.97 -13.31
CA ALA A 703 7.15 14.90 -14.42
C ALA A 703 5.92 15.81 -14.22
N ALA A 704 5.28 15.80 -13.04
CA ALA A 704 4.01 16.49 -12.80
C ALA A 704 4.07 18.00 -13.06
N GLU A 705 5.17 18.68 -12.73
CA GLU A 705 5.29 20.13 -12.97
C GLU A 705 5.21 20.46 -14.46
N MET A 706 5.99 19.76 -15.29
CA MET A 706 5.95 19.92 -16.76
C MET A 706 4.60 19.45 -17.33
N ALA A 707 4.07 18.32 -16.85
CA ALA A 707 2.82 17.76 -17.33
C ALA A 707 1.62 18.67 -17.02
N LYS A 708 1.58 19.35 -15.87
CA LYS A 708 0.53 20.32 -15.52
C LYS A 708 0.54 21.51 -16.48
N LEU A 709 1.71 22.04 -16.81
CA LEU A 709 1.85 23.12 -17.78
C LEU A 709 1.42 22.67 -19.18
N ASN A 710 1.90 21.52 -19.63
CA ASN A 710 1.51 20.94 -20.91
C ASN A 710 0.00 20.67 -20.97
N LEU A 711 -0.59 20.12 -19.90
CA LEU A 711 -2.02 19.92 -19.78
C LEU A 711 -2.80 21.23 -19.87
N ALA A 712 -2.31 22.31 -19.23
CA ALA A 712 -2.93 23.63 -19.32
C ALA A 712 -2.90 24.18 -20.75
N HIS A 713 -1.78 24.01 -21.49
CA HIS A 713 -1.69 24.36 -22.90
C HIS A 713 -2.73 23.59 -23.73
N ILE A 714 -2.81 22.27 -23.58
CA ILE A 714 -3.76 21.42 -24.31
C ILE A 714 -5.21 21.81 -23.99
N GLN A 715 -5.52 22.11 -22.74
CA GLN A 715 -6.88 22.52 -22.32
C GLN A 715 -7.29 23.86 -22.96
N VAL A 716 -6.39 24.84 -23.04
CA VAL A 716 -6.67 26.11 -23.75
C VAL A 716 -6.90 25.86 -25.24
N HIS A 717 -6.08 25.01 -25.87
CA HIS A 717 -6.23 24.67 -27.29
C HIS A 717 -7.57 23.95 -27.57
N LEU A 718 -7.93 22.96 -26.76
CA LEU A 718 -9.21 22.26 -26.87
C LEU A 718 -10.40 23.21 -26.69
N ALA A 719 -10.33 24.12 -25.70
CA ALA A 719 -11.37 25.12 -25.48
C ALA A 719 -11.55 26.05 -26.69
N ARG A 720 -10.45 26.52 -27.28
CA ARG A 720 -10.48 27.34 -28.51
C ARG A 720 -11.13 26.61 -29.68
N ASN A 721 -10.76 25.35 -29.92
CA ASN A 721 -11.36 24.55 -30.98
C ASN A 721 -12.87 24.38 -30.77
N LEU A 722 -13.31 24.21 -29.53
CA LEU A 722 -14.74 24.14 -29.18
C LEU A 722 -15.46 25.47 -29.43
N LEU A 723 -14.88 26.59 -29.00
CA LEU A 723 -15.45 27.94 -29.15
C LEU A 723 -15.57 28.38 -30.62
N HIS A 724 -14.59 28.02 -31.46
CA HIS A 724 -14.55 28.44 -32.87
C HIS A 724 -15.23 27.46 -33.85
N SER A 725 -15.68 26.29 -33.39
CA SER A 725 -16.39 25.31 -34.24
C SER A 725 -17.86 25.68 -34.47
N SER A 726 -18.29 25.82 -35.74
CA SER A 726 -19.69 26.08 -36.08
C SER A 726 -20.55 24.81 -35.97
N GLY A 727 -21.64 24.80 -35.18
CA GLY A 727 -22.63 23.71 -35.18
C GLY A 727 -23.77 23.86 -34.16
N GLU A 728 -24.79 23.00 -34.26
CA GLU A 728 -26.11 23.12 -33.59
C GLU A 728 -26.10 23.00 -32.04
N ARG A 729 -24.99 22.58 -31.41
CA ARG A 729 -24.88 22.37 -29.94
C ARG A 729 -23.95 23.38 -29.24
N GLN A 730 -24.11 24.68 -29.56
CA GLN A 730 -23.24 25.74 -29.04
C GLN A 730 -23.19 25.80 -27.49
N ILE A 731 -24.33 25.62 -26.81
CA ILE A 731 -24.42 25.76 -25.35
C ILE A 731 -23.55 24.71 -24.62
N VAL A 732 -23.64 23.45 -25.03
CA VAL A 732 -22.87 22.35 -24.41
C VAL A 732 -21.37 22.52 -24.66
N ARG A 733 -20.98 22.99 -25.86
CA ARG A 733 -19.58 23.27 -26.19
C ARG A 733 -19.02 24.44 -25.39
N ASN A 734 -19.80 25.51 -25.20
CA ASN A 734 -19.39 26.64 -24.39
C ASN A 734 -19.17 26.23 -22.92
N ALA A 735 -20.03 25.36 -22.37
CA ALA A 735 -19.84 24.82 -21.02
C ALA A 735 -18.59 23.91 -20.92
N ALA A 736 -18.34 23.08 -21.93
CA ALA A 736 -17.13 22.25 -22.00
C ALA A 736 -15.85 23.10 -22.16
N ALA A 737 -15.90 24.18 -22.94
CA ALA A 737 -14.81 25.14 -23.07
C ALA A 737 -14.56 25.90 -21.76
N ASP A 738 -15.62 26.34 -21.07
CA ASP A 738 -15.51 27.03 -19.79
C ASP A 738 -14.89 26.15 -18.69
N THR A 739 -15.28 24.89 -18.62
CA THR A 739 -14.68 23.91 -17.69
C THR A 739 -13.21 23.65 -18.01
N ALA A 740 -12.86 23.47 -19.28
CA ALA A 740 -11.47 23.31 -19.71
C ALA A 740 -10.61 24.55 -19.40
N LEU A 741 -11.12 25.76 -19.64
CA LEU A 741 -10.43 27.02 -19.34
C LEU A 741 -10.28 27.24 -17.84
N SER A 742 -11.30 26.91 -17.05
CA SER A 742 -11.24 26.96 -15.58
C SER A 742 -10.13 26.06 -15.03
N SER A 743 -10.04 24.84 -15.55
CA SER A 743 -8.96 23.90 -15.22
C SER A 743 -7.60 24.47 -15.64
N ALA A 744 -7.46 24.99 -16.85
CA ALA A 744 -6.20 25.52 -17.35
C ALA A 744 -5.69 26.72 -16.52
N ILE A 745 -6.58 27.66 -16.17
CA ILE A 745 -6.25 28.81 -15.31
C ILE A 745 -5.69 28.34 -13.97
N LYS A 746 -6.37 27.38 -13.32
CA LYS A 746 -5.92 26.83 -12.04
C LYS A 746 -4.54 26.17 -12.17
N LEU A 747 -4.32 25.36 -13.21
CA LEU A 747 -3.03 24.71 -13.44
C LEU A 747 -1.88 25.72 -13.63
N TYR A 748 -2.11 26.81 -14.37
CA TYR A 748 -1.12 27.89 -14.50
C TYR A 748 -0.88 28.63 -13.19
N GLU A 749 -1.93 28.96 -12.43
CA GLU A 749 -1.81 29.62 -11.13
C GLU A 749 -1.01 28.78 -10.13
N ASP A 750 -1.33 27.49 -10.03
CA ASP A 750 -0.62 26.54 -9.17
C ASP A 750 0.87 26.43 -9.57
N SER A 751 1.15 26.34 -10.88
CA SER A 751 2.53 26.22 -11.39
C SER A 751 3.32 27.53 -11.24
N LEU A 752 2.66 28.69 -11.30
CA LEU A 752 3.28 30.00 -11.06
C LEU A 752 3.74 30.20 -9.61
N LEU A 753 3.12 29.52 -8.63
CA LEU A 753 3.58 29.57 -7.24
C LEU A 753 4.90 28.81 -7.02
N GLN A 754 5.14 27.77 -7.82
CA GLN A 754 6.30 26.89 -7.69
C GLN A 754 7.52 27.39 -8.48
N THR A 755 7.29 28.05 -9.61
CA THR A 755 8.36 28.46 -10.53
C THR A 755 9.15 29.63 -9.97
N ARG A 756 10.48 29.46 -9.84
CA ARG A 756 11.41 30.52 -9.40
C ARG A 756 12.07 31.31 -10.55
N ASN A 757 12.19 30.70 -11.74
CA ASN A 757 12.80 31.36 -12.90
C ASN A 757 11.87 32.48 -13.43
N GLU A 758 12.35 33.72 -13.45
CA GLU A 758 11.56 34.88 -13.87
C GLU A 758 11.19 34.89 -15.36
N GLU A 759 12.01 34.32 -16.24
CA GLU A 759 11.70 34.23 -17.67
C GLU A 759 10.51 33.28 -17.89
N THR A 760 10.59 32.06 -17.36
CA THR A 760 9.51 31.08 -17.41
C THR A 760 8.23 31.61 -16.75
N ARG A 761 8.35 32.34 -15.63
CA ARG A 761 7.20 33.00 -15.00
C ARG A 761 6.52 34.00 -15.94
N CYS A 762 7.30 34.76 -16.71
CA CYS A 762 6.75 35.70 -17.68
C CYS A 762 6.03 34.99 -18.83
N GLU A 763 6.58 33.89 -19.35
CA GLU A 763 5.91 33.07 -20.38
C GLU A 763 4.61 32.47 -19.85
N MET A 764 4.62 31.90 -18.65
CA MET A 764 3.43 31.33 -18.01
C MET A 764 2.35 32.37 -17.77
N MET A 765 2.73 33.59 -17.32
CA MET A 765 1.79 34.70 -17.18
C MET A 765 1.18 35.12 -18.52
N LEU A 766 1.93 35.02 -19.63
CA LEU A 766 1.41 35.31 -20.96
C LEU A 766 0.33 34.29 -21.35
N TYR A 767 0.58 32.99 -21.18
CA TYR A 767 -0.42 31.95 -21.45
C TYR A 767 -1.61 31.97 -20.49
N LEU A 768 -1.39 32.32 -19.21
CA LEU A 768 -2.47 32.54 -18.25
C LEU A 768 -3.35 33.74 -18.65
N SER A 769 -2.74 34.83 -19.17
CA SER A 769 -3.50 35.97 -19.68
C SER A 769 -4.36 35.57 -20.88
N LEU A 770 -3.85 34.68 -21.74
CA LEU A 770 -4.57 34.11 -22.86
C LEU A 770 -5.76 33.25 -22.41
N ALA A 771 -5.55 32.36 -21.43
CA ALA A 771 -6.62 31.54 -20.88
C ALA A 771 -7.74 32.39 -20.25
N ASN A 772 -7.38 33.45 -19.53
CA ASN A 772 -8.35 34.42 -19.00
C ASN A 772 -9.06 35.21 -20.10
N PHE A 773 -8.36 35.55 -21.18
CA PHE A 773 -8.96 36.21 -22.35
C PHE A 773 -10.03 35.32 -23.00
N GLU A 774 -9.71 34.06 -23.29
CA GLU A 774 -10.66 33.10 -23.89
C GLU A 774 -11.86 32.81 -22.97
N LYS A 775 -11.67 32.84 -21.66
CA LYS A 775 -12.75 32.70 -20.66
C LYS A 775 -13.59 33.98 -20.49
N ALA A 776 -13.31 35.04 -21.26
CA ALA A 776 -13.90 36.37 -21.11
C ALA A 776 -13.64 37.06 -19.76
N HIS A 777 -12.63 36.63 -19.00
CA HIS A 777 -12.13 37.29 -17.78
C HIS A 777 -11.15 38.43 -18.13
N PHE A 778 -11.60 39.35 -18.98
CA PHE A 778 -10.74 40.36 -19.61
C PHE A 778 -10.04 41.31 -18.60
N SER A 779 -10.67 41.58 -17.45
CA SER A 779 -10.07 42.42 -16.40
C SER A 779 -8.83 41.79 -15.79
N GLU A 780 -8.85 40.47 -15.56
CA GLU A 780 -7.70 39.75 -15.00
C GLU A 780 -6.60 39.57 -16.07
N ALA A 781 -6.99 39.26 -17.31
CA ALA A 781 -6.06 39.26 -18.43
C ALA A 781 -5.33 40.61 -18.59
N CYS A 782 -6.05 41.73 -18.49
CA CYS A 782 -5.45 43.07 -18.47
C CYS A 782 -4.47 43.26 -17.31
N ARG A 783 -4.79 42.77 -16.11
CA ARG A 783 -3.93 42.88 -14.92
C ARG A 783 -2.62 42.13 -15.13
N LEU A 784 -2.69 40.90 -15.63
CA LEU A 784 -1.53 40.06 -15.93
C LEU A 784 -0.66 40.68 -17.03
N LEU A 785 -1.25 41.14 -18.13
CA LEU A 785 -0.53 41.81 -19.21
C LEU A 785 0.12 43.13 -18.76
N THR A 786 -0.53 43.89 -17.85
CA THR A 786 0.07 45.10 -17.27
C THR A 786 1.32 44.75 -16.46
N ARG A 787 1.28 43.69 -15.64
CA ARG A 787 2.46 43.20 -14.90
C ARG A 787 3.57 42.74 -15.85
N LEU A 788 3.23 42.06 -16.94
CA LEU A 788 4.20 41.66 -17.96
C LEU A 788 4.83 42.87 -18.66
N LEU A 789 4.04 43.88 -19.01
CA LEU A 789 4.52 45.12 -19.62
C LEU A 789 5.45 45.92 -18.72
N HIS A 790 5.25 45.88 -17.39
CA HIS A 790 6.19 46.50 -16.45
C HIS A 790 7.57 45.83 -16.46
N ARG A 791 7.63 44.53 -16.75
CA ARG A 791 8.88 43.76 -16.83
C ARG A 791 9.51 43.82 -18.21
N MET A 792 8.70 43.75 -19.26
CA MET A 792 9.13 43.72 -20.67
C MET A 792 8.46 44.82 -21.50
N PRO A 793 8.70 46.11 -21.21
CA PRO A 793 8.03 47.22 -21.91
C PRO A 793 8.41 47.35 -23.38
N MET A 794 9.51 46.72 -23.81
CA MET A 794 9.99 46.78 -25.20
C MET A 794 9.40 45.69 -26.09
N TYR A 795 8.75 44.66 -25.53
CA TYR A 795 8.21 43.55 -26.30
C TYR A 795 6.82 43.91 -26.88
N LEU A 796 6.82 44.37 -28.13
CA LEU A 796 5.64 44.90 -28.83
C LEU A 796 4.40 43.96 -28.86
N PRO A 797 4.53 42.62 -29.00
CA PRO A 797 3.38 41.72 -28.95
C PRO A 797 2.55 41.83 -27.65
N LEU A 798 3.17 42.15 -26.51
CA LEU A 798 2.43 42.35 -25.26
C LEU A 798 1.56 43.60 -25.30
N TRP A 799 2.05 44.68 -25.91
CA TRP A 799 1.26 45.90 -26.11
C TRP A 799 0.07 45.65 -27.02
N PHE A 800 0.25 44.84 -28.07
CA PHE A 800 -0.84 44.43 -28.95
C PHE A 800 -1.90 43.61 -28.17
N ASN A 801 -1.48 42.57 -27.45
CA ASN A 801 -2.39 41.72 -26.66
C ASN A 801 -3.13 42.53 -25.57
N TRP A 802 -2.43 43.49 -24.94
CA TRP A 802 -3.04 44.37 -23.94
C TRP A 802 -4.08 45.30 -24.56
N ALA A 803 -3.78 45.90 -25.71
CA ALA A 803 -4.72 46.76 -26.42
C ALA A 803 -5.96 45.99 -26.90
N LEU A 804 -5.78 44.77 -27.41
CA LEU A 804 -6.88 43.88 -27.81
C LEU A 804 -7.77 43.53 -26.60
N THR A 805 -7.16 43.20 -25.46
CA THR A 805 -7.92 42.91 -24.22
C THR A 805 -8.70 44.14 -23.72
N LEU A 806 -8.15 45.35 -23.90
CA LEU A 806 -8.86 46.59 -23.57
C LEU A 806 -10.06 46.84 -24.50
N GLU A 807 -9.98 46.47 -25.78
CA GLU A 807 -11.13 46.54 -26.70
C GLU A 807 -12.26 45.63 -26.24
N GLU A 808 -11.95 44.36 -25.90
CA GLU A 808 -12.96 43.39 -25.43
C GLU A 808 -13.56 43.79 -24.07
N CYS A 809 -12.76 44.30 -23.13
CA CYS A 809 -13.24 44.94 -21.91
C CYS A 809 -14.26 46.05 -22.21
N GLY A 810 -13.91 46.92 -23.17
CA GLY A 810 -14.77 48.02 -23.59
C GLY A 810 -16.07 47.54 -24.24
N LEU A 811 -16.01 46.52 -25.09
CA LEU A 811 -17.18 45.93 -25.74
C LEU A 811 -18.14 45.30 -24.73
N ARG A 812 -17.61 44.50 -23.79
CA ARG A 812 -18.41 43.88 -22.73
C ARG A 812 -19.16 44.93 -21.90
N ARG A 813 -18.49 46.03 -21.54
CA ARG A 813 -19.11 47.14 -20.80
C ARG A 813 -20.15 47.90 -21.60
N ILE A 814 -19.93 48.12 -22.90
CA ILE A 814 -20.94 48.72 -23.78
C ILE A 814 -22.21 47.86 -23.79
N ASN A 815 -22.06 46.53 -23.94
CA ASN A 815 -23.19 45.60 -23.95
C ASN A 815 -23.95 45.60 -22.61
N GLU A 816 -23.24 45.59 -21.47
CA GLU A 816 -23.86 45.68 -20.14
C GLU A 816 -24.66 46.98 -19.93
N VAL A 817 -24.21 48.10 -20.47
CA VAL A 817 -24.95 49.37 -20.46
C VAL A 817 -26.19 49.28 -21.35
N GLY A 818 -26.06 48.71 -22.55
CA GLY A 818 -27.17 48.57 -23.50
C GLY A 818 -28.27 47.59 -23.05
N GLU A 819 -27.91 46.48 -22.40
CA GLU A 819 -28.88 45.53 -21.83
C GLU A 819 -29.64 46.13 -20.64
N LYS A 820 -28.95 46.86 -19.76
CA LYS A 820 -29.58 47.52 -18.61
C LYS A 820 -30.49 48.67 -19.01
N GLN A 821 -30.18 49.38 -20.10
CA GLN A 821 -31.09 50.36 -20.71
C GLN A 821 -32.39 49.73 -21.25
N LYS A 822 -32.37 48.45 -21.65
CA LYS A 822 -33.59 47.71 -22.05
C LYS A 822 -34.44 47.24 -20.86
N ILE A 823 -33.82 47.04 -19.69
CA ILE A 823 -34.46 46.53 -18.46
C ILE A 823 -34.89 47.69 -17.52
N ALA A 824 -34.67 48.95 -17.92
CA ALA A 824 -34.89 50.17 -17.15
C ALA A 824 -36.38 50.55 -16.93
N SER A 825 -37.24 49.59 -16.60
CA SER A 825 -38.63 49.83 -16.18
C SER A 825 -38.90 49.57 -14.69
N VAL A 826 -37.94 49.07 -13.88
CA VAL A 826 -38.30 48.55 -12.53
C VAL A 826 -37.34 48.87 -11.35
N SER A 827 -36.17 49.53 -11.49
CA SER A 827 -35.31 49.80 -10.31
C SER A 827 -34.50 51.11 -10.40
N GLU A 828 -34.85 52.08 -9.54
CA GLU A 828 -34.62 53.51 -9.80
C GLU A 828 -33.35 54.18 -9.25
N ASN A 829 -32.48 53.60 -8.40
CA ASN A 829 -31.37 54.39 -7.81
C ASN A 829 -29.94 53.80 -7.88
N ALA A 830 -29.74 52.48 -7.94
CA ALA A 830 -28.40 51.87 -7.99
C ALA A 830 -27.91 51.54 -9.42
N SER A 831 -28.83 51.57 -10.38
CA SER A 831 -28.64 51.16 -11.77
C SER A 831 -27.99 52.24 -12.64
N SER A 832 -28.31 53.53 -12.42
CA SER A 832 -27.85 54.65 -13.25
C SER A 832 -26.39 55.05 -12.99
N LEU A 833 -25.94 55.11 -11.74
CA LEU A 833 -24.54 55.41 -11.38
C LEU A 833 -23.58 54.36 -11.95
N ASN A 834 -23.97 53.08 -11.89
CA ASN A 834 -23.20 51.98 -12.47
C ASN A 834 -23.16 52.06 -14.01
N GLY A 835 -24.25 52.52 -14.65
CA GLY A 835 -24.31 52.77 -16.09
C GLY A 835 -23.32 53.83 -16.55
N VAL A 836 -23.30 54.99 -15.89
CA VAL A 836 -22.33 56.07 -16.17
C VAL A 836 -20.89 55.61 -15.92
N HIS A 837 -20.64 54.92 -14.80
CA HIS A 837 -19.31 54.40 -14.47
C HIS A 837 -18.79 53.40 -15.52
N ASN A 838 -19.65 52.48 -15.96
CA ASN A 838 -19.30 51.50 -17.00
C ASN A 838 -19.07 52.17 -18.36
N ALA A 839 -19.91 53.15 -18.74
CA ALA A 839 -19.72 53.92 -19.98
C ALA A 839 -18.41 54.73 -19.95
N ARG A 840 -18.08 55.36 -18.81
CA ARG A 840 -16.85 56.15 -18.64
C ARG A 840 -15.62 55.27 -18.72
N LYS A 841 -15.67 54.11 -18.07
CA LYS A 841 -14.62 53.11 -18.14
C LYS A 841 -14.42 52.55 -19.55
N ALA A 842 -15.50 52.24 -20.28
CA ALA A 842 -15.44 51.77 -21.66
C ALA A 842 -14.77 52.82 -22.57
N ALA A 843 -15.15 54.10 -22.45
CA ALA A 843 -14.53 55.20 -23.18
C ALA A 843 -13.02 55.34 -22.87
N ALA A 844 -12.63 55.17 -21.61
CA ALA A 844 -11.22 55.18 -21.20
C ALA A 844 -10.43 53.97 -21.74
N GLU A 845 -11.05 52.79 -21.83
CA GLU A 845 -10.44 51.58 -22.39
C GLU A 845 -10.22 51.70 -23.90
N PHE A 846 -11.25 52.05 -24.68
CA PHE A 846 -11.08 52.31 -26.11
C PHE A 846 -10.13 53.49 -26.37
N GLY A 847 -10.12 54.51 -25.50
CA GLY A 847 -9.17 55.63 -25.58
C GLY A 847 -7.71 55.20 -25.35
N ARG A 848 -7.46 54.20 -24.50
CA ARG A 848 -6.14 53.59 -24.31
C ARG A 848 -5.78 52.68 -25.48
N ALA A 849 -6.66 51.75 -25.85
CA ALA A 849 -6.48 50.84 -26.99
C ALA A 849 -6.16 51.61 -28.28
N TYR A 850 -6.94 52.65 -28.59
CA TYR A 850 -6.72 53.53 -29.74
C TYR A 850 -5.30 54.12 -29.78
N ARG A 851 -4.81 54.64 -28.65
CA ARG A 851 -3.46 55.23 -28.55
C ARG A 851 -2.38 54.17 -28.75
N ILE A 852 -2.56 52.99 -28.17
CA ILE A 852 -1.59 51.89 -28.30
C ILE A 852 -1.54 51.41 -29.75
N PHE A 853 -2.69 51.09 -30.36
CA PHE A 853 -2.74 50.70 -31.77
C PHE A 853 -2.22 51.80 -32.70
N GLN A 854 -2.47 53.08 -32.39
CA GLN A 854 -1.88 54.20 -33.16
C GLN A 854 -0.34 54.17 -33.15
N VAL A 855 0.27 53.87 -31.99
CA VAL A 855 1.73 53.76 -31.87
C VAL A 855 2.25 52.50 -32.59
N LEU A 856 1.57 51.36 -32.43
CA LEU A 856 1.92 50.10 -33.09
C LEU A 856 1.83 50.21 -34.62
N SER A 857 0.79 50.85 -35.15
CA SER A 857 0.61 51.14 -36.58
C SER A 857 1.70 52.05 -37.15
N ARG A 858 2.24 52.97 -36.35
CA ARG A 858 3.28 53.94 -36.75
C ARG A 858 4.69 53.38 -36.71
N ARG A 859 4.98 52.41 -35.83
CA ARG A 859 6.28 51.73 -35.76
C ARG A 859 6.43 50.72 -36.91
N LYS A 860 6.48 51.21 -38.15
CA LYS A 860 7.04 50.49 -39.30
C LYS A 860 8.54 50.84 -39.35
N LEU A 861 9.41 49.83 -39.46
CA LEU A 861 10.91 49.83 -39.57
C LEU A 861 11.73 49.44 -38.32
N SER A 862 12.34 48.24 -38.34
CA SER A 862 13.75 48.02 -38.74
C SER A 862 13.95 46.53 -39.10
N ALA A 863 14.87 46.25 -40.01
CA ALA A 863 15.04 44.98 -40.72
C ALA A 863 15.73 43.90 -39.88
N ASP A 864 15.20 42.68 -39.92
CA ASP A 864 15.93 41.45 -40.28
C ASP A 864 14.94 40.27 -40.48
N GLY A 865 15.34 39.31 -41.33
CA GLY A 865 14.51 38.26 -41.92
C GLY A 865 13.77 37.38 -40.92
N GLU A 866 12.60 36.87 -41.32
CA GLU A 866 11.56 36.13 -40.55
C GLU A 866 10.67 36.99 -39.64
N GLY A 867 11.21 37.99 -38.95
CA GLY A 867 10.41 38.97 -38.18
C GLY A 867 9.40 39.73 -39.05
N ILE A 868 9.71 39.90 -40.34
CA ILE A 868 8.94 40.68 -41.30
C ILE A 868 7.54 40.10 -41.54
N VAL A 869 7.32 38.79 -41.61
CA VAL A 869 5.98 38.24 -41.94
C VAL A 869 5.03 38.33 -40.73
N ARG A 870 5.50 37.96 -39.53
CA ARG A 870 4.69 38.11 -38.30
C ARG A 870 4.48 39.58 -37.92
N GLN A 871 5.49 40.45 -38.09
CA GLN A 871 5.36 41.88 -37.83
C GLN A 871 4.51 42.60 -38.90
N THR A 872 4.56 42.21 -40.17
CA THR A 872 3.68 42.80 -41.21
C THR A 872 2.23 42.35 -41.05
N HIS A 873 1.98 41.10 -40.66
CA HIS A 873 0.64 40.63 -40.29
C HIS A 873 0.13 41.33 -39.02
N SER A 874 0.97 41.46 -37.99
CA SER A 874 0.65 42.19 -36.75
C SER A 874 0.43 43.68 -36.99
N SER A 875 1.17 44.32 -37.90
CA SER A 875 0.99 45.73 -38.26
C SER A 875 -0.31 45.96 -39.04
N ARG A 876 -0.67 45.07 -39.98
CA ARG A 876 -1.96 45.14 -40.68
C ARG A 876 -3.14 44.90 -39.74
N LEU A 877 -3.01 43.94 -38.82
CA LEU A 877 -3.99 43.73 -37.75
C LEU A 877 -4.08 44.96 -36.85
N ALA A 878 -2.95 45.55 -36.45
CA ALA A 878 -2.92 46.77 -35.66
C ALA A 878 -3.58 47.94 -36.38
N ASP A 879 -3.41 48.07 -37.70
CA ASP A 879 -4.10 49.06 -38.53
C ASP A 879 -5.63 48.83 -38.53
N ALA A 880 -6.08 47.57 -38.68
CA ALA A 880 -7.49 47.22 -38.59
C ALA A 880 -8.08 47.53 -37.20
N HIS A 881 -7.44 47.07 -36.13
CA HIS A 881 -7.83 47.35 -34.76
C HIS A 881 -7.74 48.85 -34.42
N HIS A 882 -6.79 49.60 -35.00
CA HIS A 882 -6.75 51.06 -34.84
C HIS A 882 -8.03 51.72 -35.38
N THR A 883 -8.49 51.31 -36.57
CA THR A 883 -9.74 51.82 -37.15
C THR A 883 -10.96 51.40 -36.34
N PHE A 884 -10.98 50.15 -35.86
CA PHE A 884 -12.04 49.63 -35.00
C PHE A 884 -12.11 50.37 -33.66
N ALA A 885 -10.99 50.49 -32.94
CA ALA A 885 -10.86 51.27 -31.71
C ALA A 885 -11.30 52.72 -31.91
N LYS A 886 -10.94 53.34 -33.04
CA LYS A 886 -11.37 54.72 -33.37
C LYS A 886 -12.88 54.83 -33.46
N ALA A 887 -13.52 53.91 -34.20
CA ALA A 887 -14.98 53.88 -34.33
C ALA A 887 -15.66 53.60 -32.99
N LYS A 888 -15.19 52.57 -32.26
CA LYS A 888 -15.76 52.19 -30.97
C LYS A 888 -15.57 53.25 -29.89
N ARG A 889 -14.44 53.95 -29.88
CA ARG A 889 -14.20 55.12 -29.02
C ARG A 889 -15.22 56.23 -29.27
N ALA A 890 -15.53 56.52 -30.53
CA ALA A 890 -16.55 57.51 -30.87
C ALA A 890 -17.92 57.06 -30.33
N THR A 891 -18.29 55.78 -30.56
CA THR A 891 -19.56 55.24 -30.03
C THR A 891 -19.61 55.23 -28.50
N SER A 892 -18.53 54.88 -27.80
CA SER A 892 -18.49 54.87 -26.34
C SER A 892 -18.56 56.27 -25.75
N ASN A 893 -17.98 57.28 -26.41
CA ASN A 893 -18.07 58.67 -25.98
C ASN A 893 -19.49 59.22 -26.11
N VAL A 894 -20.20 58.85 -27.19
CA VAL A 894 -21.63 59.19 -27.34
C VAL A 894 -22.46 58.50 -26.26
N LEU A 895 -22.21 57.21 -26.00
CA LEU A 895 -22.89 56.49 -24.91
C LEU A 895 -22.62 57.11 -23.54
N LEU A 896 -21.39 57.54 -23.27
CA LEU A 896 -21.03 58.25 -22.04
C LEU A 896 -21.80 59.57 -21.91
N ALA A 897 -21.82 60.39 -22.97
CA ALA A 897 -22.55 61.66 -22.95
C ALA A 897 -24.06 61.46 -22.71
N ASN A 898 -24.65 60.43 -23.32
CA ASN A 898 -26.05 60.09 -23.09
C ASN A 898 -26.30 59.61 -21.66
N ALA A 899 -25.45 58.73 -21.13
CA ALA A 899 -25.56 58.23 -19.76
C ALA A 899 -25.37 59.35 -18.72
N GLU A 900 -24.42 60.27 -18.95
CA GLU A 900 -24.19 61.43 -18.08
C GLU A 900 -25.39 62.39 -18.12
N LYS A 901 -25.97 62.64 -19.31
CA LYS A 901 -27.18 63.46 -19.44
C LYS A 901 -28.38 62.83 -18.71
N GLU A 902 -28.60 61.54 -18.91
CA GLU A 902 -29.68 60.79 -18.24
C GLU A 902 -29.51 60.80 -16.71
N TYR A 903 -28.27 60.64 -16.23
CA TYR A 903 -27.96 60.72 -14.81
C TYR A 903 -28.26 62.12 -14.24
N VAL A 904 -27.85 63.20 -14.93
CA VAL A 904 -28.16 64.57 -14.52
C VAL A 904 -29.67 64.80 -14.47
N GLU A 905 -30.40 64.44 -15.53
CA GLU A 905 -31.87 64.56 -15.59
C GLU A 905 -32.55 63.77 -14.46
N GLN A 906 -32.08 62.56 -14.14
CA GLN A 906 -32.59 61.77 -13.01
C GLN A 906 -32.29 62.41 -11.66
N THR A 907 -31.08 62.94 -11.45
CA THR A 907 -30.72 63.63 -10.22
C THR A 907 -31.51 64.93 -10.02
N GLU A 908 -31.73 65.69 -11.08
CA GLU A 908 -32.58 66.89 -11.06
C GLU A 908 -34.03 66.53 -10.76
N ARG A 909 -34.60 65.51 -11.41
CA ARG A 909 -35.95 64.99 -11.11
C ARG A 909 -36.06 64.52 -9.66
N TYR A 910 -35.04 63.86 -9.13
CA TYR A 910 -35.01 63.42 -7.73
C TYR A 910 -34.97 64.62 -6.78
N GLN A 911 -34.10 65.60 -7.04
CA GLN A 911 -34.02 66.84 -6.24
C GLN A 911 -35.32 67.64 -6.31
N GLU A 912 -35.96 67.71 -7.47
CA GLU A 912 -37.24 68.38 -7.66
C GLU A 912 -38.38 67.65 -6.92
N ARG A 913 -38.43 66.32 -6.99
CA ARG A 913 -39.38 65.52 -6.18
C ARG A 913 -39.17 65.76 -4.67
N GLN A 914 -37.92 65.84 -4.22
CA GLN A 914 -37.60 66.15 -2.82
C GLN A 914 -38.02 67.56 -2.44
N ARG A 915 -37.83 68.55 -3.32
CA ARG A 915 -38.30 69.93 -3.11
C ARG A 915 -39.81 70.01 -3.04
N ILE A 916 -40.52 69.42 -3.99
CA ILE A 916 -42.00 69.38 -3.99
C ILE A 916 -42.51 68.67 -2.73
N LEU A 917 -41.86 67.59 -2.28
CA LEU A 917 -42.22 66.92 -1.03
C LEU A 917 -41.99 67.82 0.19
N GLN A 918 -40.86 68.54 0.25
CA GLN A 918 -40.58 69.52 1.30
C GLN A 918 -41.55 70.70 1.30
N GLU A 919 -41.89 71.22 0.13
CA GLU A 919 -42.87 72.30 -0.02
C GLU A 919 -44.27 71.86 0.38
N LYS A 920 -44.69 70.64 0.01
CA LYS A 920 -45.96 70.05 0.48
C LYS A 920 -46.00 69.92 2.00
N LEU A 921 -44.94 69.40 2.60
CA LEU A 921 -44.84 69.28 4.06
C LEU A 921 -44.87 70.66 4.75
N ALA A 922 -44.16 71.66 4.19
CA ALA A 922 -44.17 73.03 4.71
C ALA A 922 -45.53 73.72 4.54
N GLN A 923 -46.25 73.43 3.46
CA GLN A 923 -47.58 73.97 3.22
C GLN A 923 -48.64 73.30 4.12
N GLU A 924 -48.55 72.00 4.34
CA GLU A 924 -49.34 71.30 5.35
C GLU A 924 -49.10 71.85 6.77
N GLU A 925 -47.85 72.18 7.13
CA GLU A 925 -47.54 72.85 8.39
C GLU A 925 -48.11 74.27 8.48
N LYS A 926 -48.00 75.08 7.41
CA LYS A 926 -48.60 76.42 7.37
C LYS A 926 -50.12 76.38 7.48
N GLU A 927 -50.79 75.50 6.73
CA GLU A 927 -52.23 75.33 6.84
C GLU A 927 -52.65 74.88 8.24
N ARG A 928 -51.85 74.03 8.89
CA ARG A 928 -52.09 73.63 10.27
C ARG A 928 -52.01 74.83 11.22
N LEU A 929 -50.99 75.67 11.08
CA LEU A 929 -50.80 76.90 11.87
C LEU A 929 -51.93 77.93 11.61
N GLU A 930 -52.34 78.13 10.36
CA GLU A 930 -53.44 79.04 10.02
C GLU A 930 -54.79 78.54 10.55
N ARG A 931 -55.06 77.23 10.49
CA ARG A 931 -56.26 76.63 11.11
C ARG A 931 -56.27 76.82 12.63
N GLU A 932 -55.11 76.75 13.28
CA GLU A 932 -54.99 77.06 14.71
C GLU A 932 -55.22 78.55 15.02
N GLN A 933 -54.72 79.46 14.19
CA GLN A 933 -54.95 80.89 14.35
C GLN A 933 -56.42 81.28 14.13
N ARG A 934 -57.06 80.77 13.08
CA ARG A 934 -58.50 81.03 12.83
C ARG A 934 -59.37 80.51 13.97
N ARG A 935 -59.07 79.33 14.54
CA ARG A 935 -59.77 78.85 15.73
C ARG A 935 -59.64 79.80 16.91
N LYS A 936 -58.45 80.39 17.13
CA LYS A 936 -58.23 81.38 18.20
C LYS A 936 -59.02 82.67 17.95
N GLU A 937 -59.07 83.15 16.72
CA GLU A 937 -59.82 84.36 16.34
C GLU A 937 -61.34 84.16 16.43
N GLU A 938 -61.86 83.01 16.01
CA GLU A 938 -63.29 82.67 16.13
C GLU A 938 -63.73 82.57 17.60
N LEU A 939 -62.90 81.98 18.46
CA LEU A 939 -63.13 81.95 19.90
C LEU A 939 -63.18 83.37 20.50
N ALA A 940 -62.23 84.24 20.14
CA ALA A 940 -62.21 85.63 20.60
C ALA A 940 -63.42 86.44 20.12
N ALA A 941 -63.89 86.23 18.87
CA ALA A 941 -65.05 86.91 18.32
C ALA A 941 -66.39 86.44 18.95
N LEU A 942 -66.46 85.18 19.38
CA LEU A 942 -67.59 84.65 20.15
C LEU A 942 -67.66 85.30 21.53
N GLU A 943 -66.53 85.42 22.23
CA GLU A 943 -66.46 86.09 23.54
C GLU A 943 -66.89 87.57 23.44
N GLU A 944 -66.46 88.28 22.39
CA GLU A 944 -66.83 89.69 22.17
C GLU A 944 -68.33 89.87 21.85
N ARG A 945 -68.92 88.92 21.11
CA ARG A 945 -70.36 88.92 20.80
C ARG A 945 -71.21 88.63 22.04
N GLU A 946 -70.74 87.76 22.92
CA GLU A 946 -71.42 87.42 24.16
C GLU A 946 -71.41 88.62 25.14
N LEU A 947 -70.31 89.36 25.21
CA LEU A 947 -70.22 90.60 25.98
C LEU A 947 -71.20 91.68 25.48
N LYS A 948 -71.25 91.92 24.16
CA LYS A 948 -72.17 92.89 23.53
C LYS A 948 -73.64 92.49 23.67
N PHE A 949 -73.93 91.19 23.72
CA PHE A 949 -75.28 90.68 23.95
C PHE A 949 -75.76 90.90 25.40
N GLN A 950 -74.86 90.77 26.38
CA GLN A 950 -75.20 91.04 27.79
C GLN A 950 -75.42 92.53 28.09
N GLU A 951 -74.69 93.44 27.43
CA GLU A 951 -74.89 94.88 27.55
C GLU A 951 -76.23 95.33 26.91
N SER A 952 -76.58 94.77 25.74
CA SER A 952 -77.88 95.01 25.08
C SER A 952 -79.10 94.57 25.91
N LEU A 953 -78.95 93.56 26.78
CA LEU A 953 -80.05 93.07 27.62
C LEU A 953 -80.33 94.01 28.79
N LYS A 954 -79.30 94.68 29.33
CA LYS A 954 -79.44 95.64 30.43
C LYS A 954 -80.15 96.93 30.00
N GLU A 955 -79.87 97.43 28.78
CA GLU A 955 -80.56 98.62 28.23
C GLU A 955 -82.03 98.36 27.84
N LYS A 956 -82.38 97.11 27.52
CA LYS A 956 -83.77 96.73 27.17
C LYS A 956 -84.68 96.54 28.40
N GLU A 957 -84.14 96.33 29.60
CA GLU A 957 -84.92 96.24 30.84
C GLU A 957 -85.28 97.62 31.43
N GLU A 958 -84.46 98.66 31.19
CA GLU A 958 -84.77 100.05 31.59
C GLU A 958 -85.88 100.68 30.73
N HIS A 959 -85.92 100.39 29.42
CA HIS A 959 -87.00 100.84 28.53
C HIS A 959 -88.34 100.14 28.76
N LYS A 960 -88.36 99.02 29.49
CA LYS A 960 -89.58 98.24 29.79
C LYS A 960 -90.35 98.79 31.00
N ARG A 961 -89.69 99.55 31.89
CA ARG A 961 -90.34 100.23 33.04
C ARG A 961 -91.06 101.53 32.67
N THR A 962 -90.74 102.12 31.52
CA THR A 962 -91.32 103.38 31.03
C THR A 962 -92.51 103.20 30.07
N ALA A 963 -92.86 101.97 29.67
CA ALA A 963 -93.91 101.72 28.68
C ALA A 963 -95.13 100.90 29.19
N GLU A 964 -95.14 100.43 30.45
CA GLU A 964 -96.29 99.72 31.06
C GLU A 964 -97.25 100.63 31.86
N ARG A 965 -97.19 101.96 31.67
CA ARG A 965 -98.18 102.92 32.20
C ARG A 965 -99.35 103.26 31.27
N GLU A 966 -99.39 102.70 30.06
CA GLU A 966 -100.58 102.76 29.21
C GLU A 966 -100.99 101.36 28.74
N THR A 967 -101.96 100.85 29.49
CA THR A 967 -103.14 100.11 28.99
C THR A 967 -102.86 98.83 28.18
N VAL A 968 -102.95 97.68 28.85
CA VAL A 968 -104.23 96.93 28.88
C VAL A 968 -104.79 96.70 27.47
N SER A 969 -104.28 95.68 26.77
CA SER A 969 -105.13 94.84 25.92
C SER A 969 -104.41 93.54 25.49
N ARG A 970 -104.67 92.49 26.27
CA ARG A 970 -105.06 91.14 25.79
C ARG A 970 -104.19 90.51 24.69
N LYS A 971 -103.37 89.51 25.08
CA LYS A 971 -103.70 88.06 25.12
C LYS A 971 -103.48 87.32 23.79
N ARG A 972 -102.44 86.46 23.76
CA ARG A 972 -102.50 84.97 23.72
C ARG A 972 -101.10 84.45 23.32
N ARG A 973 -100.33 83.80 24.21
CA ARG A 973 -100.38 82.35 24.58
C ARG A 973 -100.22 81.42 23.35
N ARG A 974 -99.34 80.42 23.31
CA ARG A 974 -98.38 79.84 24.28
C ARG A 974 -97.75 78.59 23.61
N LYS A 975 -96.70 78.07 24.26
CA LYS A 975 -96.41 76.63 24.51
C LYS A 975 -95.73 75.81 23.40
N VAL A 976 -94.81 74.87 23.69
CA VAL A 976 -94.11 74.38 24.91
C VAL A 976 -93.09 73.32 24.40
N LEU A 977 -91.81 73.34 24.83
CA LEU A 977 -91.23 72.60 25.98
C LEU A 977 -90.99 71.11 25.66
N LYS A 978 -89.72 70.66 25.72
CA LYS A 978 -89.14 69.83 26.81
C LYS A 978 -89.16 68.34 26.42
N GLU A 979 -88.32 67.41 26.87
CA GLU A 979 -87.14 67.22 27.74
C GLU A 979 -86.86 65.68 27.61
N GLN A 980 -85.68 65.09 27.81
CA GLN A 980 -85.08 64.58 29.07
C GLN A 980 -84.28 63.30 28.69
N LEU A 981 -82.98 63.17 29.05
CA LEU A 981 -82.38 62.28 30.10
C LEU A 981 -82.43 60.77 29.78
N GLU A 982 -81.38 59.94 29.87
CA GLU A 982 -80.62 59.52 31.08
C GLU A 982 -79.44 58.55 30.74
N GLU A 983 -78.42 58.50 31.63
CA GLU A 983 -77.51 57.36 32.02
C GLU A 983 -76.62 56.61 30.98
N THR A 984 -75.53 55.87 31.27
CA THR A 984 -74.36 55.87 32.19
C THR A 984 -73.34 54.83 31.64
N SER A 985 -72.06 55.01 31.99
CA SER A 985 -70.96 54.02 32.14
C SER A 985 -70.15 53.47 30.95
N ASP A 986 -68.83 53.67 31.09
CA ASP A 986 -67.68 53.22 30.30
C ASP A 986 -67.28 51.75 30.57
N PHE A 987 -66.86 51.01 29.53
CA PHE A 987 -65.52 50.41 29.37
C PHE A 987 -65.38 49.63 28.03
N SER A 988 -64.19 49.78 27.42
CA SER A 988 -63.51 48.93 26.42
C SER A 988 -63.98 48.81 24.95
N GLU A 989 -62.98 49.07 24.09
CA GLU A 989 -62.64 48.51 22.76
C GLU A 989 -63.57 48.63 21.53
N LYS A 990 -62.98 49.26 20.49
CA LYS A 990 -63.03 48.98 19.03
C LYS A 990 -64.41 49.15 18.36
N GLU A 991 -64.62 49.40 17.07
CA GLU A 991 -63.88 49.31 15.80
C GLU A 991 -64.31 50.51 14.91
N GLY A 992 -63.62 50.87 13.82
CA GLY A 992 -63.97 50.34 12.49
C GLY A 992 -64.82 51.37 11.71
N THR A 993 -64.92 51.41 10.39
CA THR A 993 -64.39 50.65 9.24
C THR A 993 -64.99 51.33 8.00
N SER A 994 -64.51 51.00 6.80
CA SER A 994 -65.34 50.60 5.64
C SER A 994 -64.40 50.41 4.43
N PRO A 995 -64.72 49.61 3.38
CA PRO A 995 -66.07 49.40 2.84
C PRO A 995 -66.47 47.99 2.34
N THR A 996 -67.77 47.87 2.07
CA THR A 996 -68.62 46.88 1.36
C THR A 996 -67.98 45.88 0.36
N GLN A 997 -68.31 44.57 0.47
CA GLN A 997 -69.33 43.78 -0.30
C GLN A 997 -68.96 42.29 -0.60
N MET A 998 -69.97 41.40 -0.39
CA MET A 998 -70.18 39.97 -0.84
C MET A 998 -69.28 38.86 -0.25
N GLN A 999 -69.71 38.03 0.72
CA GLN A 999 -70.68 36.89 0.74
C GLN A 999 -70.20 35.57 0.09
N VAL A 1000 -70.17 34.50 0.92
CA VAL A 1000 -70.71 33.11 0.75
C VAL A 1000 -69.77 31.98 1.22
N MET A 1001 -70.19 31.33 2.34
CA MET A 1001 -70.15 29.88 2.73
C MET A 1001 -68.81 29.20 3.04
N GLU A 1002 -68.57 28.86 4.32
CA GLU A 1002 -68.80 27.54 4.99
C GLU A 1002 -67.68 26.53 4.68
N GLU A 1003 -66.78 26.29 5.64
CA GLU A 1003 -66.85 25.22 6.66
C GLU A 1003 -66.75 23.81 6.07
N ILE A 1004 -65.81 23.01 6.59
CA ILE A 1004 -66.06 21.75 7.31
C ILE A 1004 -64.74 20.95 7.38
N PHE A 1005 -64.25 20.80 8.62
CA PHE A 1005 -63.56 19.64 9.23
C PHE A 1005 -62.45 18.89 8.44
N GLY A 1006 -61.34 18.47 9.03
CA GLY A 1006 -61.00 18.23 10.42
C GLY A 1006 -59.73 17.37 10.49
N ASP A 1007 -59.24 17.23 11.72
CA ASP A 1007 -58.05 16.54 12.25
C ASP A 1007 -56.68 17.23 12.07
#